data_AF-A0A3A4PR57-F1
#
_entry.id   AF-A0A3A4PR57-F1
#
_cell.length_a   1.000
_cell.length_b   1.000
_cell.length_c   1.000
_cell.angle_alpha   90.00
_cell.angle_beta   90.00
_cell.angle_gamma   90.00
#
_symmetry.space_group_name_H-M   'P 1'
#
loop_
_entity.id
_entity.type
_entity.pdbx_description
1 polymer ?
#
loop_
_entity_poly.entity_id
_entity_poly.type
_entity_poly.pdbx_seq_one_letter_code
_entity_poly.pdbx_strand_id
1 'polypeptide(L)'
;MSLRTTSHVQSICLALLVPIGGALLVGCPGFTPDGSVTVQGTVTNARTSAGVSGATVAVDPPPASGEAITTDENGRFSVTLSAGVHTFTVTDPRYEEAMRTVNLAAGQTTVDFALDPAAPVYLTTSMEGDAVPGGSVTLGVSVEVLDGETTVEGYSWSQSNSVDVQITGATTANPTVTLPAAAAYKTELLTVASEPPISEEDLPPNVPLPEEEEFPAGIQNRFYLVGLNPFTIEEAALVQISVDVQTSSGVYSESFDIHTQLDWKPTTSLTNVPVGIPILLQGKLQDAYDWALTAPDGSESELVDGTSRNPHFTPDLNGLYTVTVTDLTGEAPQPATLEIYAGTWLGAISGTTNDGTLLANDCTGCHNDRTAADKFTPWRQSGHAEIFQQNLDTSTHYGTDCLPCHTVGFDEDVRNGGFDDVEQYDDFVAADLFNNPGDNWATVVSDFPQVAKLAQIQCENCHGPQSSGAHQLAESRISFSADVCATCHGEPLRHGRFQQWQLSGHANFPLAIDESTSGSCSRCHTVNGFLKWLPVLLDDDPETDPLADVEVTWTADEAFPQTCVACHDPHNPGSVSGDETDVTVRIVGDTPPLIGGFTVFGAGQGAICMTCHNSRRGLKNDGNFGEIIGTGEVSRAPHGSSQTDVLMGQNAYFVDVGTRGAHSLVENTCVNCHMEQTPPPEQLSYNEGGTNHTFFARPDICARCHGDEFTSGGVQGAFQASADELQRLIEIGITQVMEQIFAAGNSIDVAGEATLTSTADFTDLVFGEAHGRQAVTFTLADGAVLEAHSVADISVLDGGGEVVGVLFDFADEEGVLVRAGWNWNLVTNDGSKGVHYPSFVTNVLSQTITRMKELTGQ
;
A
#
# COMPACT_ATOMS: atom_id res chain seq x y z
N MET A 1 -41.47 -35.34 -18.77
CA MET A 1 -42.48 -36.41 -18.52
C MET A 1 -41.75 -37.74 -18.41
N SER A 2 -41.59 -38.27 -17.19
CA SER A 2 -41.23 -39.66 -16.82
C SER A 2 -39.98 -40.41 -17.37
N LEU A 3 -39.14 -40.85 -16.41
CA LEU A 3 -38.46 -42.18 -16.30
C LEU A 3 -37.21 -42.47 -17.19
N ARG A 4 -35.98 -42.71 -16.66
CA ARG A 4 -35.39 -43.85 -15.87
C ARG A 4 -34.85 -45.01 -16.78
N THR A 5 -33.79 -45.82 -16.52
CA THR A 5 -32.76 -46.08 -15.45
C THR A 5 -31.63 -47.01 -16.03
N THR A 6 -30.50 -47.49 -15.44
CA THR A 6 -29.76 -47.48 -14.12
C THR A 6 -28.31 -48.05 -14.31
N SER A 7 -27.36 -47.76 -13.40
CA SER A 7 -26.19 -48.59 -12.89
C SER A 7 -25.16 -49.26 -13.86
N HIS A 8 -23.82 -49.29 -13.69
CA HIS A 8 -22.85 -49.51 -12.56
C HIS A 8 -22.54 -51.00 -12.18
N VAL A 9 -21.43 -51.45 -11.51
CA VAL A 9 -19.92 -51.32 -11.55
C VAL A 9 -19.31 -52.49 -10.67
N GLN A 10 -17.97 -52.71 -10.59
CA GLN A 10 -17.15 -53.60 -9.68
C GLN A 10 -16.96 -55.10 -10.05
N SER A 11 -15.96 -55.93 -9.62
CA SER A 11 -14.56 -55.85 -9.04
C SER A 11 -13.93 -57.30 -9.10
N ILE A 12 -12.78 -57.80 -8.55
CA ILE A 12 -11.73 -57.37 -7.56
C ILE A 12 -10.36 -58.14 -7.80
N CYS A 13 -9.42 -58.22 -6.82
CA CYS A 13 -8.04 -58.78 -6.83
C CYS A 13 -7.90 -60.34 -6.95
N LEU A 14 -6.73 -61.03 -7.04
CA LEU A 14 -5.29 -60.70 -6.76
C LEU A 14 -4.28 -61.62 -7.53
N ALA A 15 -3.04 -61.13 -7.75
CA ALA A 15 -1.75 -61.85 -7.97
C ALA A 15 -1.34 -62.53 -9.33
N LEU A 16 -0.26 -61.96 -9.91
CA LEU A 16 0.84 -62.56 -10.73
C LEU A 16 0.59 -63.24 -12.10
N LEU A 17 1.35 -62.71 -13.09
CA LEU A 17 1.76 -63.24 -14.41
C LEU A 17 0.73 -63.31 -15.58
N VAL A 18 1.21 -62.85 -16.74
CA VAL A 18 0.56 -62.73 -18.06
C VAL A 18 0.98 -63.97 -18.90
N PRO A 19 0.11 -64.69 -19.66
CA PRO A 19 -0.52 -64.14 -20.89
C PRO A 19 -1.89 -64.68 -21.37
N ILE A 20 -2.53 -63.90 -22.25
CA ILE A 20 -3.40 -64.25 -23.40
C ILE A 20 -4.38 -65.45 -23.26
N GLY A 21 -5.70 -65.16 -23.30
CA GLY A 21 -6.65 -65.97 -24.09
C GLY A 21 -8.05 -66.29 -23.54
N GLY A 22 -9.08 -65.62 -24.08
CA GLY A 22 -10.34 -66.29 -24.49
C GLY A 22 -11.50 -66.51 -23.49
N ALA A 23 -12.58 -65.75 -23.72
CA ALA A 23 -14.00 -66.16 -23.61
C ALA A 23 -14.65 -66.53 -22.24
N LEU A 24 -15.49 -65.62 -21.75
CA LEU A 24 -16.95 -65.82 -21.51
C LEU A 24 -17.45 -67.12 -20.84
N LEU A 25 -18.05 -67.01 -19.64
CA LEU A 25 -19.51 -67.16 -19.40
C LEU A 25 -19.93 -67.10 -17.90
N VAL A 26 -20.80 -66.13 -17.58
CA VAL A 26 -21.97 -66.22 -16.64
C VAL A 26 -21.81 -66.82 -15.23
N GLY A 27 -21.80 -65.94 -14.21
CA GLY A 27 -23.03 -65.67 -13.43
C GLY A 27 -23.20 -66.24 -12.01
N CYS A 28 -23.25 -65.33 -11.03
CA CYS A 28 -24.13 -65.43 -9.85
C CYS A 28 -24.54 -64.00 -9.38
N PRO A 29 -25.72 -63.82 -8.74
CA PRO A 29 -26.27 -62.49 -8.44
C PRO A 29 -26.07 -62.02 -6.99
N GLY A 30 -26.01 -60.71 -6.82
CA GLY A 30 -26.60 -59.98 -5.67
C GLY A 30 -26.02 -60.22 -4.28
N PHE A 31 -24.99 -59.44 -3.92
CA PHE A 31 -24.70 -59.07 -2.53
C PHE A 31 -24.01 -57.69 -2.46
N THR A 32 -24.79 -56.62 -2.63
CA THR A 32 -24.46 -55.34 -2.00
C THR A 32 -24.87 -55.44 -0.53
N PRO A 33 -23.99 -55.18 0.45
CA PRO A 33 -24.40 -55.03 1.84
C PRO A 33 -25.19 -53.72 1.98
N ASP A 34 -26.50 -53.80 1.80
CA ASP A 34 -27.44 -52.68 1.99
C ASP A 34 -27.68 -52.49 3.50
N GLY A 35 -26.58 -52.18 4.19
CA GLY A 35 -26.47 -52.16 5.63
C GLY A 35 -25.54 -51.04 6.05
N SER A 36 -26.13 -49.98 6.57
CA SER A 36 -25.39 -48.97 7.29
C SER A 36 -24.82 -49.56 8.59
N VAL A 37 -23.61 -49.13 8.94
CA VAL A 37 -22.89 -49.54 10.15
C VAL A 37 -22.78 -48.32 11.04
N THR A 38 -23.41 -48.39 12.22
CA THR A 38 -23.15 -47.42 13.28
C THR A 38 -21.80 -47.75 13.92
N VAL A 39 -20.82 -46.90 13.67
CA VAL A 39 -19.52 -46.89 14.31
C VAL A 39 -19.62 -46.02 15.56
N GLN A 40 -19.19 -46.56 16.69
CA GLN A 40 -18.90 -45.79 17.90
C GLN A 40 -17.39 -45.65 18.05
N GLY A 41 -16.93 -44.70 18.84
CA GLY A 41 -15.51 -44.59 19.15
C GLY A 41 -15.26 -43.70 20.35
N THR A 42 -14.07 -43.83 20.91
CA THR A 42 -13.57 -43.01 22.01
C THR A 42 -12.27 -42.36 21.58
N VAL A 43 -12.21 -41.04 21.60
CA VAL A 43 -10.98 -40.26 21.48
C VAL A 43 -10.45 -40.04 22.89
N THR A 44 -9.19 -40.42 23.12
CA THR A 44 -8.55 -40.35 24.44
C THR A 44 -7.19 -39.68 24.37
N ASN A 45 -6.77 -39.06 25.45
CA ASN A 45 -5.43 -38.53 25.62
C ASN A 45 -4.45 -39.71 25.83
N ALA A 46 -3.40 -39.81 25.00
CA ALA A 46 -2.46 -40.93 25.00
C ALA A 46 -1.56 -41.02 26.24
N ARG A 47 -1.42 -39.93 27.02
CA ARG A 47 -0.68 -39.88 28.29
C ARG A 47 -1.58 -40.27 29.47
N THR A 48 -2.73 -39.61 29.61
CA THR A 48 -3.59 -39.70 30.80
C THR A 48 -4.73 -40.72 30.69
N SER A 49 -5.04 -41.19 29.47
CA SER A 49 -6.24 -41.99 29.15
C SER A 49 -7.59 -41.32 29.49
N ALA A 50 -7.59 -39.99 29.72
CA ALA A 50 -8.82 -39.20 29.79
C ALA A 50 -9.51 -39.13 28.42
N GLY A 51 -10.83 -38.92 28.39
CA GLY A 51 -11.57 -38.68 27.14
C GLY A 51 -11.34 -37.25 26.64
N VAL A 52 -11.08 -37.07 25.35
CA VAL A 52 -10.90 -35.74 24.74
C VAL A 52 -12.26 -35.24 24.27
N SER A 53 -12.85 -34.31 25.01
CA SER A 53 -14.16 -33.71 24.70
C SER A 53 -14.02 -32.57 23.69
N GLY A 54 -14.92 -32.51 22.70
CA GLY A 54 -14.95 -31.48 21.66
C GLY A 54 -14.13 -31.77 20.39
N ALA A 55 -13.24 -32.76 20.42
CA ALA A 55 -12.46 -33.18 19.26
C ALA A 55 -13.36 -33.51 18.05
N THR A 56 -12.99 -32.98 16.88
CA THR A 56 -13.72 -33.17 15.61
C THR A 56 -13.27 -34.45 14.93
N VAL A 57 -14.22 -35.21 14.38
CA VAL A 57 -13.98 -36.50 13.72
C VAL A 57 -14.47 -36.44 12.27
N ALA A 58 -13.59 -36.02 11.36
CA ALA A 58 -13.86 -36.07 9.92
C ALA A 58 -13.81 -37.52 9.39
N VAL A 59 -14.56 -37.80 8.33
CA VAL A 59 -14.60 -39.12 7.68
C VAL A 59 -14.62 -38.98 6.16
N ASP A 60 -13.76 -39.72 5.46
CA ASP A 60 -13.75 -39.86 4.00
C ASP A 60 -14.02 -41.33 3.59
N PRO A 61 -15.05 -41.63 2.76
CA PRO A 61 -16.09 -40.73 2.32
C PRO A 61 -17.04 -40.33 3.49
N PRO A 62 -17.62 -39.12 3.44
CA PRO A 62 -18.39 -38.54 4.55
C PRO A 62 -19.73 -39.25 4.84
N PRO A 63 -20.29 -39.08 6.06
CA PRO A 63 -21.59 -39.61 6.41
C PRO A 63 -22.71 -38.99 5.57
N ALA A 64 -23.73 -39.79 5.26
CA ALA A 64 -24.85 -39.38 4.41
C ALA A 64 -25.80 -38.32 5.06
N SER A 65 -25.58 -37.94 6.32
CA SER A 65 -26.28 -36.80 6.94
C SER A 65 -25.58 -35.45 6.69
N GLY A 66 -24.29 -35.44 6.34
CA GLY A 66 -23.49 -34.22 6.20
C GLY A 66 -23.19 -33.50 7.52
N GLU A 67 -23.58 -34.07 8.67
CA GLU A 67 -23.37 -33.47 9.99
C GLU A 67 -21.90 -33.58 10.42
N ALA A 68 -21.37 -32.51 11.02
CA ALA A 68 -20.08 -32.55 11.71
C ALA A 68 -20.16 -33.45 12.95
N ILE A 69 -19.12 -34.24 13.19
CA ILE A 69 -19.05 -35.19 14.30
C ILE A 69 -18.06 -34.66 15.32
N THR A 70 -18.53 -34.39 16.53
CA THR A 70 -17.69 -34.04 17.69
C THR A 70 -17.86 -35.07 18.81
N THR A 71 -16.94 -35.05 19.76
CA THR A 71 -16.90 -35.96 20.92
C THR A 71 -17.58 -35.38 22.15
N ASP A 72 -18.25 -36.24 22.94
CA ASP A 72 -18.85 -35.87 24.22
C ASP A 72 -17.82 -35.64 25.35
N GLU A 73 -18.29 -35.25 26.54
CA GLU A 73 -17.48 -35.03 27.76
C GLU A 73 -16.58 -36.22 28.15
N ASN A 74 -16.82 -37.41 27.60
CA ASN A 74 -16.09 -38.66 27.86
C ASN A 74 -15.26 -39.09 26.64
N GLY A 75 -15.08 -38.21 25.66
CA GLY A 75 -14.39 -38.45 24.40
C GLY A 75 -15.16 -39.31 23.39
N ARG A 76 -16.45 -39.56 23.58
CA ARG A 76 -17.20 -40.52 22.77
C ARG A 76 -17.83 -39.87 21.55
N PHE A 77 -17.75 -40.53 20.41
CA PHE A 77 -18.51 -40.19 19.19
C PHE A 77 -19.30 -41.40 18.68
N SER A 78 -20.29 -41.14 17.82
CA SER A 78 -21.02 -42.17 17.09
C SER A 78 -21.47 -41.65 15.72
N VAL A 79 -21.15 -42.37 14.66
CA VAL A 79 -21.49 -42.03 13.26
C VAL A 79 -22.08 -43.25 12.56
N THR A 80 -23.01 -43.04 11.63
CA THR A 80 -23.57 -44.13 10.81
C THR A 80 -23.10 -44.01 9.37
N LEU A 81 -22.32 -45.00 8.92
CA LEU A 81 -21.61 -45.01 7.64
C LEU A 81 -22.06 -46.17 6.76
N SER A 82 -21.67 -46.15 5.48
CA SER A 82 -21.81 -47.30 4.58
C SER A 82 -20.87 -48.44 4.94
N ALA A 83 -21.22 -49.67 4.58
CA ALA A 83 -20.26 -50.78 4.57
C ALA A 83 -19.21 -50.54 3.45
N GLY A 84 -17.97 -50.24 3.83
CA GLY A 84 -16.91 -49.84 2.90
C GLY A 84 -15.62 -49.44 3.62
N VAL A 85 -14.63 -48.97 2.86
CA VAL A 85 -13.41 -48.38 3.41
C VAL A 85 -13.68 -46.91 3.72
N HIS A 86 -13.40 -46.49 4.95
CA HIS A 86 -13.47 -45.09 5.40
C HIS A 86 -12.18 -44.71 6.11
N THR A 87 -11.62 -43.54 5.81
CA THR A 87 -10.56 -42.88 6.60
C THR A 87 -11.21 -41.94 7.59
N PHE A 88 -10.88 -42.10 8.86
CA PHE A 88 -11.26 -41.19 9.94
C PHE A 88 -10.07 -40.29 10.25
N THR A 89 -10.29 -38.98 10.40
CA THR A 89 -9.29 -38.00 10.83
C THR A 89 -9.82 -37.30 12.08
N VAL A 90 -9.01 -37.24 13.14
CA VAL A 90 -9.40 -36.60 14.40
C VAL A 90 -8.50 -35.41 14.69
N THR A 91 -9.12 -34.24 14.90
CA THR A 91 -8.45 -32.96 15.16
C THR A 91 -9.01 -32.30 16.43
N ASP A 92 -8.11 -31.72 17.22
CA ASP A 92 -8.38 -30.94 18.43
C ASP A 92 -7.15 -30.04 18.70
N PRO A 93 -7.29 -28.73 18.93
CA PRO A 93 -6.12 -27.82 19.07
C PRO A 93 -5.11 -28.20 20.16
N ARG A 94 -5.50 -29.05 21.11
CA ARG A 94 -4.63 -29.54 22.20
C ARG A 94 -3.73 -30.72 21.81
N TYR A 95 -3.96 -31.34 20.65
CA TYR A 95 -3.43 -32.66 20.31
C TYR A 95 -2.94 -32.77 18.87
N GLU A 96 -1.98 -33.66 18.64
CA GLU A 96 -1.54 -34.06 17.30
C GLU A 96 -2.68 -34.72 16.50
N GLU A 97 -2.79 -34.42 15.19
CA GLU A 97 -3.80 -35.03 14.32
C GLU A 97 -3.61 -36.55 14.22
N ALA A 98 -4.70 -37.32 14.38
CA ALA A 98 -4.68 -38.76 14.20
C ALA A 98 -5.57 -39.22 13.03
N MET A 99 -4.95 -39.81 12.01
CA MET A 99 -5.62 -40.45 10.87
C MET A 99 -5.69 -41.98 11.02
N ARG A 100 -6.82 -42.58 10.64
CA ARG A 100 -7.03 -44.05 10.67
C ARG A 100 -8.02 -44.54 9.61
N THR A 101 -7.52 -45.29 8.62
CA THR A 101 -8.36 -46.00 7.65
C THR A 101 -8.89 -47.33 8.20
N VAL A 102 -10.19 -47.58 8.04
CA VAL A 102 -10.92 -48.75 8.54
C VAL A 102 -11.81 -49.32 7.43
N ASN A 103 -11.92 -50.65 7.33
CA ASN A 103 -12.82 -51.33 6.39
C ASN A 103 -14.03 -51.91 7.14
N LEU A 104 -15.18 -51.25 7.03
CA LEU A 104 -16.40 -51.53 7.76
C LEU A 104 -17.15 -52.73 7.17
N ALA A 105 -16.82 -53.92 7.69
CA ALA A 105 -17.58 -55.14 7.49
C ALA A 105 -18.53 -55.41 8.67
N ALA A 106 -19.61 -56.17 8.41
CA ALA A 106 -20.63 -56.49 9.41
C ALA A 106 -20.04 -57.24 10.63
N GLY A 107 -19.80 -56.52 11.72
CA GLY A 107 -19.23 -57.04 12.96
C GLY A 107 -18.21 -56.11 13.64
N GLN A 108 -17.65 -55.11 12.94
CA GLN A 108 -16.82 -54.08 13.58
C GLN A 108 -17.65 -52.82 13.85
N THR A 109 -17.79 -52.46 15.13
CA THR A 109 -18.63 -51.35 15.60
C THR A 109 -17.84 -50.25 16.32
N THR A 110 -16.51 -50.36 16.39
CA THR A 110 -15.68 -49.48 17.23
C THR A 110 -14.41 -49.01 16.52
N VAL A 111 -14.14 -47.71 16.58
CA VAL A 111 -12.93 -47.03 16.08
C VAL A 111 -12.46 -46.02 17.13
N ASP A 112 -11.63 -46.47 18.07
CA ASP A 112 -11.04 -45.60 19.10
C ASP A 112 -9.74 -44.92 18.62
N PHE A 113 -9.41 -43.79 19.26
CA PHE A 113 -8.21 -42.99 19.05
C PHE A 113 -7.53 -42.70 20.38
N ALA A 114 -6.20 -42.65 20.36
CA ALA A 114 -5.37 -42.09 21.41
C ALA A 114 -4.53 -40.98 20.77
N LEU A 115 -4.76 -39.73 21.15
CA LEU A 115 -4.04 -38.57 20.63
C LEU A 115 -2.89 -38.20 21.58
N ASP A 116 -1.69 -38.02 21.04
CA ASP A 116 -0.58 -37.43 21.79
C ASP A 116 -0.83 -35.92 21.95
N PRO A 117 -0.67 -35.33 23.16
CA PRO A 117 -0.74 -33.88 23.34
C PRO A 117 0.32 -33.16 22.50
N ALA A 118 -0.07 -32.08 21.82
CA ALA A 118 0.86 -31.23 21.07
C ALA A 118 1.83 -30.49 22.02
N ALA A 119 1.36 -30.18 23.24
CA ALA A 119 2.16 -29.61 24.32
C ALA A 119 1.82 -30.27 25.68
N PRO A 120 2.73 -30.23 26.68
CA PRO A 120 2.46 -30.73 28.04
C PRO A 120 1.28 -30.05 28.76
N VAL A 121 1.02 -28.78 28.43
CA VAL A 121 -0.15 -28.02 28.87
C VAL A 121 -0.77 -27.30 27.68
N TYR A 122 -2.03 -26.93 27.82
CA TYR A 122 -2.74 -26.03 26.90
C TYR A 122 -3.37 -24.89 27.71
N LEU A 123 -3.36 -23.69 27.14
CA LEU A 123 -3.85 -22.49 27.78
C LEU A 123 -5.22 -22.11 27.18
N THR A 124 -6.12 -21.62 28.03
CA THR A 124 -7.39 -21.04 27.60
C THR A 124 -7.52 -19.66 28.21
N THR A 125 -7.77 -18.66 27.36
CA THR A 125 -7.84 -17.25 27.71
C THR A 125 -9.29 -16.79 27.88
N SER A 126 -9.49 -15.73 28.66
CA SER A 126 -10.79 -15.06 28.83
C SER A 126 -10.60 -13.58 29.13
N MET A 127 -11.54 -12.74 28.69
CA MET A 127 -11.52 -11.30 28.90
C MET A 127 -12.90 -10.86 29.40
N GLU A 128 -12.95 -10.18 30.56
CA GLU A 128 -14.18 -9.62 31.13
C GLU A 128 -13.95 -8.18 31.61
N GLY A 129 -14.72 -7.21 31.13
CA GLY A 129 -14.62 -5.82 31.57
C GLY A 129 -15.26 -4.85 30.60
N ASP A 130 -14.87 -3.58 30.71
CA ASP A 130 -15.33 -2.49 29.86
C ASP A 130 -14.09 -1.82 29.27
N ALA A 131 -13.83 -2.05 27.99
CA ALA A 131 -12.60 -1.65 27.29
C ALA A 131 -12.72 -0.21 26.79
N VAL A 132 -12.87 0.74 27.72
CA VAL A 132 -13.04 2.18 27.46
C VAL A 132 -11.94 2.99 28.17
N PRO A 133 -11.62 4.22 27.74
CA PRO A 133 -10.59 5.03 28.38
C PRO A 133 -10.91 5.33 29.86
N GLY A 134 -9.96 5.04 30.75
CA GLY A 134 -10.15 5.08 32.20
C GLY A 134 -10.92 3.89 32.79
N GLY A 135 -11.34 2.94 31.95
CA GLY A 135 -11.98 1.69 32.32
C GLY A 135 -11.00 0.62 32.82
N SER A 136 -11.49 -0.60 32.93
CA SER A 136 -10.67 -1.73 33.38
C SER A 136 -11.16 -3.06 32.85
N VAL A 137 -10.22 -3.90 32.43
CA VAL A 137 -10.44 -5.23 31.88
C VAL A 137 -9.76 -6.26 32.77
N THR A 138 -10.48 -7.29 33.17
CA THR A 138 -9.91 -8.46 33.85
C THR A 138 -9.57 -9.51 32.79
N LEU A 139 -8.29 -9.81 32.67
CA LEU A 139 -7.80 -10.92 31.86
C LEU A 139 -7.84 -12.19 32.71
N GLY A 140 -7.98 -13.34 32.09
CA GLY A 140 -7.95 -14.64 32.75
C GLY A 140 -7.24 -15.66 31.89
N VAL A 141 -6.41 -16.51 32.52
CA VAL A 141 -5.79 -17.67 31.89
C VAL A 141 -6.03 -18.92 32.73
N SER A 142 -6.47 -19.99 32.08
CA SER A 142 -6.67 -21.32 32.65
C SER A 142 -5.72 -22.31 31.98
N VAL A 143 -5.23 -23.29 32.74
CA VAL A 143 -4.20 -24.23 32.30
C VAL A 143 -4.75 -25.66 32.33
N GLU A 144 -4.96 -26.27 31.17
CA GLU A 144 -5.25 -27.71 31.06
C GLU A 144 -3.94 -28.49 31.01
N VAL A 145 -3.69 -29.35 32.02
CA VAL A 145 -2.49 -30.20 32.07
C VAL A 145 -2.75 -31.48 31.28
N LEU A 146 -2.07 -31.64 30.14
CA LEU A 146 -2.32 -32.69 29.17
C LEU A 146 -1.38 -33.90 29.31
N ASP A 147 -0.17 -33.72 29.87
CA ASP A 147 0.75 -34.82 30.14
C ASP A 147 0.40 -35.64 31.39
N GLY A 148 -0.30 -35.03 32.36
CA GLY A 148 -0.61 -35.59 33.68
C GLY A 148 0.52 -35.51 34.70
N GLU A 149 1.65 -34.87 34.38
CA GLU A 149 2.84 -34.74 35.23
C GLU A 149 3.23 -33.28 35.51
N THR A 150 2.91 -32.33 34.61
CA THR A 150 3.26 -30.91 34.73
C THR A 150 2.46 -30.21 35.84
N THR A 151 3.12 -29.32 36.60
CA THR A 151 2.50 -28.43 37.59
C THR A 151 2.77 -26.96 37.27
N VAL A 152 1.75 -26.10 37.39
CA VAL A 152 1.91 -24.64 37.31
C VAL A 152 2.62 -24.11 38.55
N GLU A 153 3.66 -23.30 38.34
CA GLU A 153 4.51 -22.73 39.39
C GLU A 153 4.26 -21.22 39.57
N GLY A 154 3.86 -20.51 38.52
CA GLY A 154 3.55 -19.07 38.59
C GLY A 154 3.03 -18.47 37.28
N TYR A 155 2.73 -17.17 37.35
CA TYR A 155 2.33 -16.33 36.22
C TYR A 155 3.18 -15.06 36.23
N SER A 156 3.51 -14.52 35.06
CA SER A 156 4.14 -13.21 34.89
C SER A 156 3.47 -12.50 33.73
N TRP A 157 2.91 -11.31 33.96
CA TRP A 157 2.21 -10.53 32.94
C TRP A 157 3.02 -9.29 32.54
N SER A 158 3.07 -8.98 31.25
CA SER A 158 3.82 -7.87 30.67
C SER A 158 3.08 -7.24 29.49
N GLN A 159 3.31 -5.95 29.27
CA GLN A 159 2.91 -5.24 28.07
C GLN A 159 4.06 -5.31 27.03
N SER A 160 3.72 -5.43 25.74
CA SER A 160 4.70 -5.36 24.64
C SER A 160 4.80 -3.94 24.08
N ASN A 161 3.69 -3.40 23.58
CA ASN A 161 3.57 -2.09 22.90
C ASN A 161 2.32 -1.31 23.38
N SER A 162 2.08 -0.12 22.79
CA SER A 162 0.97 0.81 23.07
C SER A 162 1.02 1.53 24.42
N VAL A 163 -0.01 2.34 24.71
CA VAL A 163 -0.16 3.23 25.87
C VAL A 163 0.06 2.53 27.22
N ASP A 164 0.83 3.14 28.13
CA ASP A 164 1.11 2.62 29.48
C ASP A 164 -0.18 2.23 30.25
N VAL A 165 -0.37 0.94 30.53
CA VAL A 165 -1.47 0.44 31.40
C VAL A 165 -1.01 0.00 32.78
N GLN A 166 -1.94 -0.09 33.74
CA GLN A 166 -1.65 -0.57 35.10
C GLN A 166 -2.17 -2.00 35.33
N ILE A 167 -1.28 -2.99 35.31
CA ILE A 167 -1.61 -4.40 35.56
C ILE A 167 -1.62 -4.70 37.07
N THR A 168 -2.81 -4.69 37.68
CA THR A 168 -3.01 -5.10 39.08
C THR A 168 -3.13 -6.62 39.17
N GLY A 169 -2.27 -7.26 39.96
CA GLY A 169 -2.29 -8.72 40.12
C GLY A 169 -1.50 -9.50 39.07
N ALA A 170 -0.50 -8.86 38.43
CA ALA A 170 0.41 -9.38 37.39
C ALA A 170 1.23 -10.65 37.74
N THR A 171 0.95 -11.33 38.86
CA THR A 171 1.52 -12.63 39.23
C THR A 171 0.43 -13.65 39.58
N THR A 172 -0.76 -13.50 39.00
CA THR A 172 -1.94 -14.35 39.24
C THR A 172 -2.55 -14.81 37.91
N ALA A 173 -3.42 -15.82 37.97
CA ALA A 173 -4.14 -16.30 36.78
C ALA A 173 -5.18 -15.30 36.23
N ASN A 174 -5.55 -14.26 37.01
CA ASN A 174 -6.60 -13.31 36.63
C ASN A 174 -6.24 -11.88 37.08
N PRO A 175 -5.36 -11.14 36.38
CA PRO A 175 -5.06 -9.75 36.68
C PRO A 175 -6.18 -8.81 36.19
N THR A 176 -6.24 -7.62 36.77
CA THR A 176 -7.03 -6.50 36.24
C THR A 176 -6.09 -5.46 35.63
N VAL A 177 -6.26 -5.20 34.35
CA VAL A 177 -5.63 -4.12 33.60
C VAL A 177 -6.51 -2.87 33.73
N THR A 178 -5.94 -1.76 34.21
CA THR A 178 -6.61 -0.45 34.18
C THR A 178 -6.09 0.36 32.99
N LEU A 179 -7.01 0.84 32.16
CA LEU A 179 -6.72 1.59 30.94
C LEU A 179 -6.52 3.09 31.23
N PRO A 180 -5.63 3.80 30.51
CA PRO A 180 -5.39 5.23 30.73
C PRO A 180 -6.55 6.10 30.24
N ALA A 181 -6.52 7.40 30.55
CA ALA A 181 -7.52 8.35 30.07
C ALA A 181 -7.35 8.64 28.56
N ALA A 182 -8.42 9.09 27.89
CA ALA A 182 -8.47 9.33 26.44
C ALA A 182 -7.35 10.24 25.89
N ALA A 183 -6.79 11.13 26.72
CA ALA A 183 -5.64 11.97 26.35
C ALA A 183 -4.36 11.16 26.01
N ALA A 184 -4.16 9.99 26.62
CA ALA A 184 -3.06 9.09 26.30
C ALA A 184 -3.29 8.41 24.94
N TYR A 185 -4.48 7.85 24.74
CA TYR A 185 -4.91 7.29 23.44
C TYR A 185 -4.85 8.33 22.30
N LYS A 186 -5.16 9.60 22.57
CA LYS A 186 -4.99 10.70 21.61
C LYS A 186 -3.52 11.00 21.31
N THR A 187 -2.62 10.86 22.30
CA THR A 187 -1.18 10.98 22.06
C THR A 187 -0.70 9.84 21.17
N GLU A 188 -1.15 8.60 21.43
CA GLU A 188 -0.79 7.45 20.62
C GLU A 188 -1.38 7.49 19.20
N LEU A 189 -2.61 8.00 19.05
CA LEU A 189 -3.19 8.30 17.73
C LEU A 189 -2.31 9.25 16.92
N LEU A 190 -1.70 10.24 17.57
CA LEU A 190 -0.75 11.16 16.93
C LEU A 190 0.62 10.50 16.66
N THR A 191 1.07 9.57 17.53
CA THR A 191 2.24 8.71 17.26
C THR A 191 1.99 7.89 16.00
N VAL A 192 0.98 7.03 16.00
CA VAL A 192 0.62 6.08 14.92
C VAL A 192 0.29 6.78 13.59
N ALA A 193 -0.32 7.97 13.63
CA ALA A 193 -0.59 8.76 12.43
C ALA A 193 0.67 9.44 11.85
N SER A 194 1.73 9.57 12.64
CA SER A 194 3.04 10.06 12.18
C SER A 194 3.90 8.87 11.75
N GLU A 195 4.18 7.98 12.70
CA GLU A 195 4.98 6.76 12.57
C GLU A 195 4.05 5.53 12.68
N PRO A 196 3.56 4.96 11.57
CA PRO A 196 2.76 3.74 11.62
C PRO A 196 3.62 2.58 12.18
N PRO A 197 3.09 1.72 13.08
CA PRO A 197 3.88 0.70 13.79
C PRO A 197 4.20 -0.52 12.91
N ILE A 198 4.96 -0.31 11.85
CA ILE A 198 5.42 -1.32 10.88
C ILE A 198 6.93 -1.49 11.07
N SER A 199 7.39 -2.69 11.41
CA SER A 199 8.82 -2.98 11.62
C SER A 199 9.53 -3.51 10.37
N GLU A 200 10.86 -3.67 10.41
CA GLU A 200 11.62 -4.32 9.33
C GLU A 200 11.26 -5.81 9.19
N GLU A 201 10.81 -6.48 10.26
CA GLU A 201 10.34 -7.87 10.21
C GLU A 201 8.88 -8.01 9.69
N ASP A 202 8.14 -6.90 9.63
CA ASP A 202 6.81 -6.80 8.99
C ASP A 202 6.88 -6.51 7.48
N LEU A 203 8.08 -6.45 6.89
CA LEU A 203 8.27 -6.09 5.49
C LEU A 203 8.93 -7.21 4.65
N PRO A 204 8.51 -7.39 3.39
CA PRO A 204 9.22 -8.23 2.44
C PRO A 204 10.67 -7.74 2.28
N PRO A 205 11.68 -8.61 2.06
CA PRO A 205 13.12 -8.26 1.99
C PRO A 205 13.58 -7.31 0.86
N ASN A 206 12.65 -6.60 0.23
CA ASN A 206 12.85 -5.61 -0.82
C ASN A 206 12.01 -4.33 -0.64
N VAL A 207 11.28 -4.21 0.47
CA VAL A 207 10.60 -2.97 0.89
C VAL A 207 11.38 -2.47 2.12
N PRO A 208 12.29 -1.48 1.98
CA PRO A 208 12.96 -0.91 3.13
C PRO A 208 11.98 -0.06 3.95
N LEU A 209 12.19 0.01 5.26
CA LEU A 209 11.71 1.16 6.02
C LEU A 209 12.44 2.44 5.54
N PRO A 210 11.86 3.64 5.70
CA PRO A 210 12.59 4.88 5.53
C PRO A 210 13.90 4.90 6.34
N GLU A 211 14.99 5.42 5.76
CA GLU A 211 16.29 5.51 6.44
C GLU A 211 16.38 6.69 7.45
N GLU A 212 15.35 7.53 7.50
CA GLU A 212 15.22 8.70 8.38
C GLU A 212 14.42 8.35 9.65
N GLU A 213 14.64 9.08 10.76
CA GLU A 213 13.95 8.84 12.05
C GLU A 213 12.46 9.29 12.07
N GLU A 214 11.91 9.74 10.95
CA GLU A 214 10.51 10.15 10.77
C GLU A 214 9.95 9.59 9.44
N PHE A 215 8.70 9.13 9.45
CA PHE A 215 8.03 8.55 8.29
C PHE A 215 7.53 9.66 7.35
N PRO A 216 8.03 9.76 6.10
CA PRO A 216 7.87 10.97 5.28
C PRO A 216 6.46 11.20 4.72
N ALA A 217 5.50 10.34 5.09
CA ALA A 217 4.09 10.39 4.74
C ALA A 217 3.14 10.51 5.97
N GLY A 218 3.68 10.74 7.17
CA GLY A 218 2.92 10.91 8.41
C GLY A 218 2.23 12.27 8.57
N ILE A 219 1.86 12.65 9.80
CA ILE A 219 1.28 13.97 10.10
C ILE A 219 2.25 15.10 9.73
N GLN A 220 1.77 16.01 8.87
CA GLN A 220 2.60 17.06 8.28
C GLN A 220 2.75 18.30 9.17
N ASN A 221 3.87 19.02 9.01
CA ASN A 221 4.20 20.21 9.80
C ASN A 221 3.54 21.49 9.26
N ARG A 222 2.20 21.52 9.20
CA ARG A 222 1.37 22.61 8.65
C ARG A 222 0.08 22.80 9.45
N PHE A 223 -0.73 23.82 9.13
CA PHE A 223 -2.05 24.01 9.74
C PHE A 223 -3.15 23.34 8.90
N TYR A 224 -3.72 22.23 9.37
CA TYR A 224 -4.76 21.48 8.65
C TYR A 224 -5.63 20.59 9.55
N LEU A 225 -6.63 19.94 8.95
CA LEU A 225 -7.47 18.92 9.59
C LEU A 225 -6.81 17.55 9.34
N VAL A 226 -6.51 16.80 10.40
CA VAL A 226 -5.90 15.48 10.28
C VAL A 226 -6.97 14.49 9.82
N GLY A 227 -6.72 13.83 8.69
CA GLY A 227 -7.49 12.67 8.28
C GLY A 227 -7.09 11.44 9.10
N LEU A 228 -8.08 10.71 9.60
CA LEU A 228 -7.92 9.48 10.36
C LEU A 228 -8.41 8.31 9.52
N ASN A 229 -7.64 7.24 9.46
CA ASN A 229 -7.96 6.00 8.76
C ASN A 229 -8.18 4.85 9.76
N PRO A 230 -8.85 3.75 9.38
CA PRO A 230 -9.19 2.65 10.29
C PRO A 230 -7.98 2.08 11.06
N PHE A 231 -6.88 1.74 10.38
CA PHE A 231 -5.65 1.24 11.00
C PHE A 231 -5.10 2.18 12.08
N THR A 232 -5.01 3.48 11.76
CA THR A 232 -4.50 4.48 12.71
C THR A 232 -5.35 4.57 13.97
N ILE A 233 -6.67 4.36 13.88
CA ILE A 233 -7.58 4.33 15.03
C ILE A 233 -7.47 3.00 15.79
N GLU A 234 -7.35 1.88 15.07
CA GLU A 234 -7.27 0.52 15.63
C GLU A 234 -5.97 0.28 16.41
N GLU A 235 -4.81 0.60 15.82
CA GLU A 235 -3.50 0.49 16.48
C GLU A 235 -3.39 1.42 17.69
N ALA A 236 -3.91 2.65 17.58
CA ALA A 236 -3.94 3.59 18.71
C ALA A 236 -4.89 3.13 19.83
N ALA A 237 -5.88 2.28 19.52
CA ALA A 237 -6.82 1.71 20.49
C ALA A 237 -6.33 0.39 21.12
N LEU A 238 -5.52 -0.37 20.39
CA LEU A 238 -4.99 -1.68 20.76
C LEU A 238 -4.01 -1.58 21.92
N VAL A 239 -4.28 -2.25 23.04
CA VAL A 239 -3.30 -2.52 24.10
C VAL A 239 -2.99 -4.01 24.13
N GLN A 240 -1.75 -4.39 23.79
CA GLN A 240 -1.31 -5.77 23.79
C GLN A 240 -0.63 -6.18 25.10
N ILE A 241 -1.14 -7.24 25.72
CA ILE A 241 -0.68 -7.79 26.99
C ILE A 241 -0.37 -9.28 26.85
N SER A 242 0.84 -9.71 27.22
CA SER A 242 1.23 -11.13 27.24
C SER A 242 1.30 -11.69 28.66
N VAL A 243 1.08 -13.01 28.78
CA VAL A 243 1.28 -13.78 30.01
C VAL A 243 2.26 -14.93 29.79
N ASP A 244 3.29 -14.99 30.62
CA ASP A 244 4.13 -16.17 30.79
C ASP A 244 3.59 -17.03 31.93
N VAL A 245 3.09 -18.23 31.60
CA VAL A 245 2.73 -19.28 32.55
C VAL A 245 3.96 -20.14 32.83
N GLN A 246 4.53 -20.02 34.02
CA GLN A 246 5.67 -20.83 34.44
C GLN A 246 5.18 -22.17 34.96
N THR A 247 5.74 -23.26 34.45
CA THR A 247 5.41 -24.63 34.87
C THR A 247 6.68 -25.47 35.08
N SER A 248 6.52 -26.65 35.69
CA SER A 248 7.61 -27.61 35.90
C SER A 248 8.16 -28.23 34.60
N SER A 249 7.56 -27.98 33.44
CA SER A 249 8.01 -28.47 32.13
C SER A 249 8.50 -27.36 31.18
N GLY A 250 8.19 -26.10 31.44
CA GLY A 250 8.62 -24.97 30.62
C GLY A 250 7.94 -23.65 30.99
N VAL A 251 8.06 -22.67 30.10
CA VAL A 251 7.22 -21.47 30.08
C VAL A 251 6.30 -21.58 28.87
N TYR A 252 5.04 -21.23 29.07
CA TYR A 252 3.99 -21.26 28.04
C TYR A 252 3.35 -19.88 28.00
N SER A 253 3.32 -19.27 26.82
CA SER A 253 2.99 -17.85 26.67
C SER A 253 1.75 -17.65 25.81
N GLU A 254 0.91 -16.68 26.18
CA GLU A 254 -0.27 -16.23 25.43
C GLU A 254 -0.30 -14.70 25.37
N SER A 255 -0.97 -14.13 24.36
CA SER A 255 -1.21 -12.69 24.23
C SER A 255 -2.70 -12.36 24.25
N PHE A 256 -3.00 -11.12 24.63
CA PHE A 256 -4.33 -10.54 24.71
C PHE A 256 -4.29 -9.15 24.05
N ASP A 257 -5.08 -8.98 23.00
CA ASP A 257 -5.22 -7.73 22.27
C ASP A 257 -6.49 -7.01 22.76
N ILE A 258 -6.31 -5.94 23.53
CA ILE A 258 -7.39 -5.16 24.14
C ILE A 258 -7.66 -3.93 23.26
N HIS A 259 -8.54 -4.06 22.28
CA HIS A 259 -9.00 -2.93 21.49
C HIS A 259 -9.91 -2.03 22.36
N THR A 260 -9.45 -0.81 22.63
CA THR A 260 -10.17 0.16 23.46
C THR A 260 -11.15 0.95 22.61
N GLN A 261 -12.43 1.00 22.97
CA GLN A 261 -13.41 1.83 22.26
C GLN A 261 -13.06 3.31 22.43
N LEU A 262 -12.66 3.98 21.34
CA LEU A 262 -12.36 5.41 21.28
C LEU A 262 -13.48 6.15 20.56
N ASP A 263 -13.68 7.43 20.91
CA ASP A 263 -14.66 8.31 20.24
C ASP A 263 -14.21 8.74 18.82
N TRP A 264 -13.00 8.35 18.39
CA TRP A 264 -12.45 8.67 17.07
C TRP A 264 -13.11 7.81 15.97
N LYS A 265 -13.43 8.45 14.86
CA LYS A 265 -14.01 7.85 13.65
C LYS A 265 -13.10 8.15 12.45
N PRO A 266 -13.15 7.36 11.37
CA PRO A 266 -12.45 7.71 10.13
C PRO A 266 -12.84 9.11 9.62
N THR A 267 -11.86 9.94 9.29
CA THR A 267 -12.06 11.31 8.80
C THR A 267 -11.23 11.58 7.55
N THR A 268 -11.77 12.40 6.66
CA THR A 268 -11.01 12.95 5.54
C THR A 268 -10.32 14.26 5.97
N SER A 269 -9.22 14.63 5.30
CA SER A 269 -8.59 15.95 5.43
C SER A 269 -9.41 17.09 4.76
N LEU A 270 -10.71 16.93 4.51
CA LEU A 270 -11.58 17.97 3.94
C LEU A 270 -12.05 18.95 5.01
N THR A 271 -12.28 20.21 4.63
CA THR A 271 -12.97 21.19 5.47
C THR A 271 -14.49 21.13 5.38
N ASN A 272 -15.07 20.38 4.44
CA ASN A 272 -16.48 20.01 4.45
C ASN A 272 -16.70 18.70 5.22
N VAL A 273 -17.26 18.79 6.44
CA VAL A 273 -17.25 17.70 7.42
C VAL A 273 -18.67 17.30 7.89
N PRO A 274 -18.89 16.03 8.27
CA PRO A 274 -20.12 15.61 8.94
C PRO A 274 -20.29 16.25 10.33
N VAL A 275 -21.54 16.54 10.69
CA VAL A 275 -21.95 16.82 12.06
C VAL A 275 -21.80 15.57 12.94
N GLY A 276 -21.40 15.78 14.20
CA GLY A 276 -21.28 14.78 15.25
C GLY A 276 -19.98 13.99 15.26
N ILE A 277 -19.13 14.09 14.23
CA ILE A 277 -17.84 13.40 14.13
C ILE A 277 -16.71 14.29 14.69
N PRO A 278 -15.86 13.82 15.62
CA PRO A 278 -14.73 14.61 16.14
C PRO A 278 -13.71 14.97 15.06
N ILE A 279 -13.36 16.26 14.98
CA ILE A 279 -12.37 16.78 14.02
C ILE A 279 -11.06 17.08 14.75
N LEU A 280 -10.01 16.33 14.40
CA LEU A 280 -8.65 16.53 14.88
C LEU A 280 -7.93 17.59 14.02
N LEU A 281 -7.27 18.53 14.68
CA LEU A 281 -6.49 19.58 14.04
C LEU A 281 -4.99 19.34 14.27
N GLN A 282 -4.19 19.91 13.37
CA GLN A 282 -2.73 19.92 13.45
C GLN A 282 -2.21 21.32 13.17
N GLY A 283 -1.09 21.67 13.79
CA GLY A 283 -0.39 22.94 13.59
C GLY A 283 1.11 22.78 13.37
N LYS A 284 1.73 23.85 12.87
CA LYS A 284 3.19 23.94 12.73
C LYS A 284 3.89 23.84 14.10
N LEU A 285 5.12 23.33 14.13
CA LEU A 285 5.98 23.37 15.31
C LEU A 285 6.28 24.82 15.73
N GLN A 286 5.76 25.23 16.89
CA GLN A 286 6.03 26.53 17.50
C GLN A 286 5.94 26.49 19.05
N ASP A 287 6.53 27.49 19.71
CA ASP A 287 6.68 27.57 21.18
C ASP A 287 5.37 27.54 21.97
N ALA A 288 4.26 28.00 21.39
CA ALA A 288 2.95 28.11 22.04
C ALA A 288 1.82 28.17 21.00
N TYR A 289 0.60 27.83 21.43
CA TYR A 289 -0.61 27.88 20.61
C TYR A 289 -1.73 28.62 21.36
N ASP A 290 -2.54 29.35 20.61
CA ASP A 290 -3.62 30.23 21.08
C ASP A 290 -4.93 29.99 20.30
N TRP A 291 -5.20 28.73 19.94
CA TRP A 291 -6.30 28.37 19.06
C TRP A 291 -7.66 28.83 19.61
N ALA A 292 -8.47 29.45 18.74
CA ALA A 292 -9.81 29.91 19.04
C ALA A 292 -10.82 29.43 17.99
N LEU A 293 -11.95 28.91 18.48
CA LEU A 293 -13.09 28.44 17.68
C LEU A 293 -14.22 29.49 17.70
N THR A 294 -14.76 29.79 16.53
CA THR A 294 -16.02 30.52 16.36
C THR A 294 -17.05 29.57 15.73
N ALA A 295 -17.98 29.09 16.55
CA ALA A 295 -19.05 28.17 16.16
C ALA A 295 -20.31 28.94 15.66
N PRO A 296 -21.23 28.30 14.92
CA PRO A 296 -22.47 28.93 14.45
C PRO A 296 -23.47 29.22 15.59
N ASP A 297 -24.35 30.20 15.39
CA ASP A 297 -25.37 30.63 16.38
C ASP A 297 -26.21 29.46 16.90
N GLY A 298 -26.02 29.10 18.17
CA GLY A 298 -26.76 28.04 18.86
C GLY A 298 -25.98 26.73 19.09
N SER A 299 -24.75 26.64 18.59
CA SER A 299 -23.81 25.55 18.88
C SER A 299 -23.37 25.55 20.36
N GLU A 300 -23.21 24.36 20.93
CA GLU A 300 -22.58 24.10 22.24
C GLU A 300 -21.14 23.52 22.06
N SER A 301 -20.60 23.52 20.84
CA SER A 301 -19.27 22.99 20.51
C SER A 301 -18.14 23.87 21.07
N GLU A 302 -17.23 23.27 21.84
CA GLU A 302 -16.04 23.92 22.40
C GLU A 302 -14.74 23.26 21.89
N LEU A 303 -13.66 24.04 21.82
CA LEU A 303 -12.35 23.57 21.39
C LEU A 303 -11.57 22.94 22.55
N VAL A 304 -11.29 21.65 22.47
CA VAL A 304 -10.52 20.90 23.46
C VAL A 304 -9.04 20.91 23.09
N ASP A 305 -8.18 21.12 24.09
CA ASP A 305 -6.71 21.26 23.98
C ASP A 305 -6.23 22.47 23.14
N GLY A 306 -6.99 23.57 23.11
CA GLY A 306 -6.69 24.80 22.33
C GLY A 306 -5.33 25.50 22.60
N THR A 307 -4.55 25.06 23.60
CA THR A 307 -3.18 25.53 23.84
C THR A 307 -2.10 24.52 23.43
N SER A 308 -2.48 23.45 22.73
CA SER A 308 -1.59 22.41 22.19
C SER A 308 -1.41 22.55 20.67
N ARG A 309 -0.48 21.77 20.11
CA ARG A 309 -0.30 21.63 18.64
C ARG A 309 -1.52 20.97 17.99
N ASN A 310 -2.24 20.12 18.73
CA ASN A 310 -3.26 19.22 18.21
C ASN A 310 -4.60 19.36 18.95
N PRO A 311 -5.29 20.51 18.86
CA PRO A 311 -6.64 20.65 19.42
C PRO A 311 -7.66 19.83 18.61
N HIS A 312 -8.86 19.70 19.15
CA HIS A 312 -9.98 19.03 18.49
C HIS A 312 -11.31 19.58 18.97
N PHE A 313 -12.35 19.42 18.15
CA PHE A 313 -13.73 19.75 18.50
C PHE A 313 -14.70 18.86 17.69
N THR A 314 -15.92 18.72 18.18
CA THR A 314 -17.00 18.02 17.45
C THR A 314 -18.02 19.05 16.97
N PRO A 315 -18.19 19.29 15.66
CA PRO A 315 -19.26 20.16 15.16
C PRO A 315 -20.62 19.51 15.41
N ASP A 316 -21.51 20.22 16.08
CA ASP A 316 -22.80 19.75 16.59
C ASP A 316 -24.02 20.22 15.78
N LEU A 317 -23.83 21.16 14.84
CA LEU A 317 -24.87 21.76 14.01
C LEU A 317 -24.36 22.03 12.58
N ASN A 318 -25.24 22.00 11.57
CA ASN A 318 -24.88 22.41 10.21
C ASN A 318 -24.53 23.92 10.21
N GLY A 319 -23.36 24.29 9.73
CA GLY A 319 -22.90 25.67 9.73
C GLY A 319 -21.43 25.84 9.37
N LEU A 320 -20.94 27.08 9.46
CA LEU A 320 -19.52 27.41 9.37
C LEU A 320 -18.96 27.51 10.79
N TYR A 321 -17.90 26.74 11.05
CA TYR A 321 -17.03 26.82 12.20
C TYR A 321 -15.71 27.44 11.73
N THR A 322 -15.33 28.60 12.27
CA THR A 322 -14.07 29.26 11.93
C THR A 322 -13.07 29.00 13.05
N VAL A 323 -12.01 28.26 12.75
CA VAL A 323 -10.89 28.03 13.66
C VAL A 323 -9.75 28.99 13.30
N THR A 324 -9.11 29.58 14.31
CA THR A 324 -8.00 30.53 14.13
C THR A 324 -6.87 30.23 15.12
N VAL A 325 -5.63 30.49 14.72
CA VAL A 325 -4.43 30.37 15.56
C VAL A 325 -3.35 31.33 15.05
N THR A 326 -2.47 31.80 15.92
CA THR A 326 -1.33 32.63 15.51
C THR A 326 -0.18 31.74 15.02
N ASP A 327 0.14 31.79 13.72
CA ASP A 327 1.38 31.24 13.14
C ASP A 327 2.57 32.09 13.64
N LEU A 328 3.50 31.44 14.33
CA LEU A 328 4.72 32.03 14.89
C LEU A 328 5.99 31.69 14.07
N THR A 329 5.86 30.97 12.96
CA THR A 329 7.00 30.45 12.17
C THR A 329 7.59 31.47 11.19
N GLY A 330 6.80 32.48 10.78
CA GLY A 330 7.24 33.57 9.90
C GLY A 330 7.96 34.73 10.63
N GLU A 331 8.50 35.69 9.87
CA GLU A 331 9.22 36.87 10.42
C GLU A 331 8.41 37.71 11.42
N ALA A 332 7.07 37.65 11.35
CA ALA A 332 6.16 38.33 12.26
C ALA A 332 4.86 37.52 12.42
N PRO A 333 4.33 37.35 13.65
CA PRO A 333 3.12 36.57 13.91
C PRO A 333 1.92 36.95 13.04
N GLN A 334 1.28 35.96 12.40
CA GLN A 334 0.08 36.13 11.56
C GLN A 334 -1.04 35.17 11.98
N PRO A 335 -2.33 35.52 11.81
CA PRO A 335 -3.43 34.58 12.02
C PRO A 335 -3.54 33.58 10.87
N ALA A 336 -3.30 32.29 11.14
CA ALA A 336 -3.79 31.20 10.31
C ALA A 336 -5.29 30.99 10.59
N THR A 337 -6.08 30.67 9.56
CA THR A 337 -7.53 30.50 9.65
C THR A 337 -7.98 29.28 8.86
N LEU A 338 -8.84 28.46 9.45
CA LEU A 338 -9.46 27.30 8.84
C LEU A 338 -10.98 27.48 8.87
N GLU A 339 -11.61 27.57 7.70
CA GLU A 339 -13.07 27.59 7.56
C GLU A 339 -13.59 26.17 7.38
N ILE A 340 -14.32 25.66 8.38
CA ILE A 340 -14.81 24.28 8.45
C ILE A 340 -16.34 24.30 8.32
N TYR A 341 -16.85 23.67 7.27
CA TYR A 341 -18.26 23.64 6.92
C TYR A 341 -18.89 22.32 7.35
N ALA A 342 -19.62 22.33 8.46
CA ALA A 342 -20.33 21.17 8.95
C ALA A 342 -21.67 20.99 8.21
N GLY A 343 -22.05 19.73 7.94
CA GLY A 343 -23.33 19.40 7.32
C GLY A 343 -23.83 17.99 7.61
N THR A 344 -25.00 17.68 7.07
CA THR A 344 -25.61 16.34 7.10
C THR A 344 -25.55 15.69 5.72
N TRP A 345 -25.53 14.36 5.68
CA TRP A 345 -25.55 13.61 4.44
C TRP A 345 -26.90 13.73 3.70
N LEU A 346 -26.95 13.35 2.43
CA LEU A 346 -28.20 13.39 1.64
C LEU A 346 -28.42 12.16 0.75
N GLY A 347 -27.39 11.63 0.12
CA GLY A 347 -27.47 10.61 -0.92
C GLY A 347 -27.89 11.19 -2.27
N ALA A 348 -27.18 10.82 -3.34
CA ALA A 348 -27.41 11.24 -4.72
C ALA A 348 -28.36 10.28 -5.49
N ILE A 349 -28.43 9.00 -5.10
CA ILE A 349 -29.20 8.00 -5.85
C ILE A 349 -30.71 8.29 -5.71
N SER A 350 -31.41 8.29 -6.84
CA SER A 350 -32.84 8.60 -6.97
C SER A 350 -33.63 7.46 -7.64
N GLY A 351 -33.03 6.26 -7.71
CA GLY A 351 -33.55 5.06 -8.37
C GLY A 351 -32.63 4.55 -9.48
N THR A 352 -33.09 3.51 -10.17
CA THR A 352 -32.36 2.83 -11.25
C THR A 352 -33.24 2.62 -12.49
N THR A 353 -32.63 2.30 -13.63
CA THR A 353 -33.32 1.81 -14.83
C THR A 353 -33.46 0.28 -14.82
N ASN A 354 -34.31 -0.25 -15.71
CA ASN A 354 -34.58 -1.70 -15.87
C ASN A 354 -33.34 -2.57 -16.22
N ASP A 355 -32.19 -1.96 -16.47
CA ASP A 355 -30.89 -2.59 -16.75
C ASP A 355 -29.88 -2.39 -15.60
N GLY A 356 -30.32 -1.86 -14.46
CA GLY A 356 -29.51 -1.63 -13.25
C GLY A 356 -28.87 -0.24 -13.17
N THR A 357 -28.81 0.53 -14.27
CA THR A 357 -28.06 1.81 -14.29
C THR A 357 -28.59 2.83 -13.27
N LEU A 358 -27.69 3.40 -12.47
CA LEU A 358 -28.04 4.41 -11.46
C LEU A 358 -28.49 5.75 -12.06
N LEU A 359 -29.42 6.41 -11.37
CA LEU A 359 -29.96 7.74 -11.69
C LEU A 359 -29.83 8.69 -10.48
N ALA A 360 -29.28 9.89 -10.68
CA ALA A 360 -29.25 10.97 -9.68
C ALA A 360 -29.91 12.24 -10.23
N ASN A 361 -31.24 12.26 -10.27
CA ASN A 361 -32.01 13.37 -10.85
C ASN A 361 -31.77 14.71 -10.12
N ASP A 362 -31.57 14.67 -8.79
CA ASP A 362 -31.34 15.86 -7.98
C ASP A 362 -29.97 16.50 -8.24
N CYS A 363 -28.92 15.68 -8.47
CA CYS A 363 -27.57 16.15 -8.75
C CYS A 363 -27.39 16.55 -10.24
N THR A 364 -27.83 15.69 -11.17
CA THR A 364 -27.67 15.90 -12.63
C THR A 364 -28.52 17.07 -13.17
N GLY A 365 -29.45 17.60 -12.36
CA GLY A 365 -30.09 18.89 -12.62
C GLY A 365 -29.10 20.05 -12.76
N CYS A 366 -27.96 20.00 -12.05
CA CYS A 366 -26.88 21.00 -12.12
C CYS A 366 -25.54 20.44 -12.63
N HIS A 367 -25.18 19.20 -12.30
CA HIS A 367 -24.01 18.51 -12.84
C HIS A 367 -24.32 17.99 -14.25
N ASN A 368 -24.04 18.82 -15.27
CA ASN A 368 -24.57 18.68 -16.64
C ASN A 368 -23.73 19.39 -17.72
N ASP A 369 -22.47 19.70 -17.41
CA ASP A 369 -21.51 20.47 -18.22
C ASP A 369 -21.97 21.87 -18.65
N ARG A 370 -22.96 22.45 -17.95
CA ARG A 370 -23.46 23.82 -18.19
C ARG A 370 -23.56 24.66 -16.92
N THR A 371 -23.90 24.05 -15.79
CA THR A 371 -23.94 24.72 -14.48
C THR A 371 -22.77 24.26 -13.61
N ALA A 372 -22.56 22.94 -13.52
CA ALA A 372 -21.35 22.29 -13.01
C ALA A 372 -20.99 21.12 -13.93
N ALA A 373 -19.75 20.62 -13.86
CA ALA A 373 -19.29 19.47 -14.64
C ALA A 373 -20.10 18.21 -14.28
N ASP A 374 -20.45 17.40 -15.29
CA ASP A 374 -21.06 16.08 -15.09
C ASP A 374 -19.99 15.04 -14.74
N LYS A 375 -19.75 14.89 -13.44
CA LYS A 375 -18.95 13.81 -12.87
C LYS A 375 -19.78 12.59 -12.47
N PHE A 376 -21.11 12.65 -12.51
CA PHE A 376 -22.00 11.54 -12.17
C PHE A 376 -22.10 10.50 -13.31
N THR A 377 -22.27 10.96 -14.55
CA THR A 377 -22.36 10.08 -15.73
C THR A 377 -21.15 9.15 -15.91
N PRO A 378 -19.89 9.57 -15.68
CA PRO A 378 -18.76 8.64 -15.66
C PRO A 378 -18.66 7.87 -14.33
N TRP A 379 -18.83 8.50 -13.15
CA TRP A 379 -18.69 7.83 -11.84
C TRP A 379 -19.59 6.59 -11.70
N ARG A 380 -20.82 6.63 -12.23
CA ARG A 380 -21.77 5.51 -12.15
C ARG A 380 -21.40 4.26 -12.98
N GLN A 381 -20.21 4.25 -13.59
CA GLN A 381 -19.60 3.13 -14.31
C GLN A 381 -18.33 2.63 -13.60
N SER A 382 -18.08 3.10 -12.38
CA SER A 382 -16.94 2.71 -11.53
C SER A 382 -17.38 1.72 -10.45
N GLY A 383 -16.44 0.92 -9.93
CA GLY A 383 -16.69 -0.01 -8.83
C GLY A 383 -17.25 0.66 -7.58
N HIS A 384 -16.87 1.90 -7.29
CA HIS A 384 -17.46 2.70 -6.20
C HIS A 384 -18.98 2.84 -6.30
N ALA A 385 -19.50 2.93 -7.53
CA ALA A 385 -20.94 3.01 -7.80
C ALA A 385 -21.65 1.66 -7.86
N GLU A 386 -20.94 0.54 -7.79
CA GLU A 386 -21.49 -0.81 -7.92
C GLU A 386 -21.20 -1.76 -6.75
N ILE A 387 -20.19 -1.50 -5.91
CA ILE A 387 -19.68 -2.46 -4.92
C ILE A 387 -20.72 -2.95 -3.91
N PHE A 388 -21.66 -2.11 -3.47
CA PHE A 388 -22.74 -2.48 -2.54
C PHE A 388 -23.76 -3.42 -3.22
N GLN A 389 -24.23 -3.07 -4.43
CA GLN A 389 -25.18 -3.91 -5.17
C GLN A 389 -24.54 -5.24 -5.61
N GLN A 390 -23.30 -5.20 -6.12
CA GLN A 390 -22.56 -6.41 -6.49
C GLN A 390 -22.40 -7.36 -5.30
N ASN A 391 -22.05 -6.84 -4.11
CA ASN A 391 -21.89 -7.68 -2.92
C ASN A 391 -23.22 -8.22 -2.37
N LEU A 392 -24.30 -7.43 -2.32
CA LEU A 392 -25.62 -7.95 -1.93
C LEU A 392 -26.13 -9.05 -2.89
N ASP A 393 -25.89 -8.91 -4.19
CA ASP A 393 -26.38 -9.86 -5.18
C ASP A 393 -25.51 -11.13 -5.28
N THR A 394 -24.22 -11.07 -4.92
CA THR A 394 -23.25 -12.17 -5.18
C THR A 394 -22.47 -12.71 -3.98
N SER A 395 -22.34 -11.98 -2.87
CA SER A 395 -21.44 -12.35 -1.77
C SER A 395 -22.12 -13.16 -0.66
N THR A 396 -21.43 -14.21 -0.21
CA THR A 396 -21.81 -15.03 0.96
C THR A 396 -21.07 -14.62 2.25
N HIS A 397 -20.42 -13.46 2.25
CA HIS A 397 -19.61 -12.95 3.37
C HIS A 397 -19.72 -11.42 3.56
N TYR A 398 -20.77 -10.81 2.99
CA TYR A 398 -21.05 -9.38 3.08
C TYR A 398 -22.11 -9.08 4.15
N GLY A 399 -21.80 -8.16 5.06
CA GLY A 399 -22.62 -7.84 6.23
C GLY A 399 -22.55 -6.36 6.63
N THR A 400 -23.10 -6.04 7.82
CA THR A 400 -23.14 -4.70 8.42
C THR A 400 -21.78 -4.05 8.56
N ASP A 401 -20.76 -4.85 8.86
CA ASP A 401 -19.40 -4.38 9.16
C ASP A 401 -18.72 -3.75 7.92
N CYS A 402 -19.27 -3.99 6.72
CA CYS A 402 -18.80 -3.39 5.47
C CYS A 402 -19.50 -2.06 5.13
N LEU A 403 -20.55 -1.68 5.86
CA LEU A 403 -21.34 -0.47 5.58
C LEU A 403 -20.58 0.86 5.79
N PRO A 404 -19.66 1.03 6.78
CA PRO A 404 -18.86 2.24 6.91
C PRO A 404 -18.11 2.61 5.62
N CYS A 405 -17.58 1.59 4.94
CA CYS A 405 -16.77 1.76 3.73
C CYS A 405 -17.60 1.80 2.44
N HIS A 406 -18.78 1.15 2.39
CA HIS A 406 -19.56 0.92 1.15
C HIS A 406 -20.88 1.71 1.06
N THR A 407 -21.14 2.65 1.96
CA THR A 407 -22.35 3.50 1.96
C THR A 407 -22.04 4.95 2.32
N VAL A 408 -23.00 5.85 2.14
CA VAL A 408 -22.87 7.27 2.50
C VAL A 408 -23.12 7.47 4.00
N GLY A 409 -22.05 7.78 4.73
CA GLY A 409 -22.16 8.43 6.05
C GLY A 409 -22.64 7.56 7.21
N PHE A 410 -22.53 6.24 7.10
CA PHE A 410 -22.91 5.28 8.15
C PHE A 410 -22.09 5.46 9.44
N ASP A 411 -22.77 5.75 10.55
CA ASP A 411 -22.19 5.74 11.90
C ASP A 411 -23.31 5.62 12.95
N GLU A 412 -23.54 4.40 13.47
CA GLU A 412 -24.70 4.11 14.33
C GLU A 412 -24.76 4.93 15.63
N ASP A 413 -23.62 5.48 16.07
CA ASP A 413 -23.51 6.40 17.22
C ASP A 413 -24.01 7.84 16.91
N VAL A 414 -24.06 8.25 15.64
CA VAL A 414 -24.14 9.67 15.24
C VAL A 414 -25.25 9.95 14.23
N ARG A 415 -26.24 10.72 14.68
CA ARG A 415 -27.45 11.06 13.91
C ARG A 415 -27.24 12.29 13.02
N ASN A 416 -26.62 12.08 11.86
CA ASN A 416 -26.16 13.11 10.90
C ASN A 416 -26.71 12.96 9.46
N GLY A 417 -27.76 12.15 9.26
CA GLY A 417 -28.40 11.87 7.98
C GLY A 417 -27.81 10.69 7.20
N GLY A 418 -27.01 9.85 7.87
CA GLY A 418 -26.29 8.71 7.28
C GLY A 418 -27.18 7.54 6.81
N PHE A 419 -26.53 6.49 6.30
CA PHE A 419 -27.21 5.28 5.82
C PHE A 419 -28.08 4.58 6.89
N ASP A 420 -27.68 4.65 8.16
CA ASP A 420 -28.41 4.08 9.32
C ASP A 420 -29.44 5.05 9.93
N ASP A 421 -29.58 6.27 9.40
CA ASP A 421 -30.53 7.29 9.87
C ASP A 421 -31.91 7.24 9.18
N VAL A 422 -32.04 6.44 8.12
CA VAL A 422 -33.29 6.37 7.35
C VAL A 422 -34.34 5.53 8.07
N GLU A 423 -35.61 5.89 7.93
CA GLU A 423 -36.76 5.22 8.58
C GLU A 423 -36.90 3.73 8.19
N GLN A 424 -36.13 3.28 7.18
CA GLN A 424 -36.16 1.94 6.60
C GLN A 424 -34.94 1.07 6.96
N TYR A 425 -33.96 1.56 7.72
CA TYR A 425 -32.73 0.81 8.01
C TYR A 425 -33.01 -0.49 8.78
N ASP A 426 -33.73 -0.43 9.90
CA ASP A 426 -34.14 -1.59 10.71
C ASP A 426 -34.88 -2.65 9.86
N ASP A 427 -35.84 -2.22 9.03
CA ASP A 427 -36.62 -3.11 8.16
C ASP A 427 -35.77 -3.73 7.03
N PHE A 428 -34.74 -3.03 6.55
CA PHE A 428 -33.77 -3.53 5.56
C PHE A 428 -32.84 -4.58 6.17
N VAL A 429 -32.27 -4.33 7.36
CA VAL A 429 -31.44 -5.32 8.07
C VAL A 429 -32.28 -6.56 8.42
N ALA A 430 -33.53 -6.36 8.86
CA ALA A 430 -34.47 -7.44 9.15
C ALA A 430 -34.96 -8.22 7.90
N ALA A 431 -34.64 -7.78 6.68
CA ALA A 431 -34.99 -8.46 5.44
C ALA A 431 -34.01 -9.60 5.06
N ASP A 432 -32.92 -9.80 5.82
CA ASP A 432 -31.98 -10.92 5.66
C ASP A 432 -31.30 -10.98 4.27
N LEU A 433 -31.03 -9.81 3.66
CA LEU A 433 -30.40 -9.68 2.33
C LEU A 433 -28.86 -9.83 2.37
N PHE A 434 -28.26 -9.68 3.54
CA PHE A 434 -26.82 -9.90 3.75
C PHE A 434 -26.47 -11.40 3.70
N ASN A 435 -25.29 -11.75 3.20
CA ASN A 435 -24.80 -13.13 3.02
C ASN A 435 -25.69 -14.09 2.19
N ASN A 436 -26.77 -13.62 1.59
CA ASN A 436 -27.79 -14.43 0.91
C ASN A 436 -27.93 -14.03 -0.59
N PRO A 437 -26.96 -14.40 -1.47
CA PRO A 437 -26.94 -14.00 -2.89
C PRO A 437 -28.26 -14.17 -3.65
N GLY A 438 -28.63 -13.18 -4.47
CA GLY A 438 -29.94 -13.08 -5.10
C GLY A 438 -30.08 -11.93 -6.09
N ASP A 439 -31.33 -11.48 -6.29
CA ASP A 439 -31.70 -10.24 -7.00
C ASP A 439 -32.08 -9.20 -5.93
N ASN A 440 -31.11 -8.96 -5.04
CA ASN A 440 -31.32 -8.29 -3.76
C ASN A 440 -31.32 -6.77 -3.96
N TRP A 441 -30.51 -6.25 -4.88
CA TRP A 441 -30.53 -4.84 -5.24
C TRP A 441 -31.88 -4.39 -5.82
N ALA A 442 -32.53 -5.22 -6.66
CA ALA A 442 -33.88 -4.93 -7.14
C ALA A 442 -34.91 -4.87 -5.99
N THR A 443 -34.71 -5.68 -4.95
CA THR A 443 -35.52 -5.64 -3.72
C THR A 443 -35.25 -4.36 -2.92
N VAL A 444 -33.98 -3.96 -2.74
CA VAL A 444 -33.59 -2.71 -2.07
C VAL A 444 -34.16 -1.47 -2.78
N VAL A 445 -34.09 -1.40 -4.11
CA VAL A 445 -34.64 -0.26 -4.88
C VAL A 445 -36.17 -0.23 -4.85
N SER A 446 -36.85 -1.38 -4.79
CA SER A 446 -38.31 -1.47 -4.72
C SER A 446 -38.86 -1.11 -3.33
N ASP A 447 -38.33 -1.76 -2.30
CA ASP A 447 -38.98 -1.84 -0.99
C ASP A 447 -38.27 -0.96 0.06
N PHE A 448 -36.97 -0.67 -0.14
CA PHE A 448 -36.14 0.17 0.73
C PHE A 448 -35.55 1.41 0.01
N PRO A 449 -36.35 2.23 -0.72
CA PRO A 449 -35.83 3.33 -1.53
C PRO A 449 -35.11 4.44 -0.74
N GLN A 450 -35.33 4.58 0.58
CA GLN A 450 -34.51 5.47 1.41
C GLN A 450 -33.09 4.91 1.62
N VAL A 451 -32.94 3.60 1.82
CA VAL A 451 -31.65 2.90 1.90
C VAL A 451 -30.94 2.93 0.55
N ALA A 452 -31.66 2.67 -0.53
CA ALA A 452 -31.14 2.74 -1.90
C ALA A 452 -30.57 4.12 -2.29
N LYS A 453 -31.00 5.21 -1.61
CA LYS A 453 -30.50 6.57 -1.82
C LYS A 453 -29.10 6.80 -1.29
N LEU A 454 -28.70 6.08 -0.24
CA LEU A 454 -27.43 6.23 0.49
C LEU A 454 -26.49 5.01 0.32
N ALA A 455 -26.95 3.92 -0.31
CA ALA A 455 -26.12 2.80 -0.73
C ALA A 455 -25.02 3.21 -1.75
N GLN A 456 -23.96 2.39 -1.90
CA GLN A 456 -22.78 2.66 -2.74
C GLN A 456 -21.84 3.75 -2.20
N ILE A 457 -20.62 3.82 -2.74
CA ILE A 457 -19.60 4.83 -2.42
C ILE A 457 -19.81 6.03 -3.34
N GLN A 458 -20.54 7.03 -2.85
CA GLN A 458 -21.03 8.15 -3.65
C GLN A 458 -20.14 9.39 -3.56
N CYS A 459 -20.54 10.46 -4.27
CA CYS A 459 -19.87 11.75 -4.28
C CYS A 459 -19.60 12.30 -2.87
N GLU A 460 -20.48 12.04 -1.90
CA GLU A 460 -20.35 12.57 -0.54
C GLU A 460 -19.22 11.90 0.26
N ASN A 461 -18.92 10.61 0.03
CA ASN A 461 -17.77 9.93 0.67
C ASN A 461 -16.44 10.65 0.34
N CYS A 462 -16.28 11.11 -0.91
CA CYS A 462 -15.05 11.75 -1.38
C CYS A 462 -15.05 13.30 -1.30
N HIS A 463 -16.21 13.92 -1.04
CA HIS A 463 -16.38 15.38 -1.07
C HIS A 463 -17.07 15.95 0.19
N GLY A 464 -17.21 15.14 1.24
CA GLY A 464 -17.94 15.48 2.46
C GLY A 464 -19.45 15.66 2.24
N PRO A 465 -20.22 16.01 3.30
CA PRO A 465 -21.67 16.04 3.24
C PRO A 465 -22.26 17.04 2.26
N GLN A 466 -23.42 16.71 1.71
CA GLN A 466 -24.12 17.53 0.72
C GLN A 466 -24.94 18.67 1.34
N SER A 467 -25.47 18.50 2.55
CA SER A 467 -26.30 19.50 3.24
C SER A 467 -25.45 20.48 4.06
N SER A 468 -24.51 21.15 3.41
CA SER A 468 -23.56 22.09 4.02
C SER A 468 -23.42 23.39 3.23
N GLY A 469 -22.82 24.42 3.85
CA GLY A 469 -22.48 25.68 3.17
C GLY A 469 -21.46 25.49 2.03
N ALA A 470 -20.64 24.44 2.10
CA ALA A 470 -19.57 24.17 1.14
C ALA A 470 -20.06 23.62 -0.21
N HIS A 471 -21.34 23.25 -0.40
CA HIS A 471 -21.79 22.69 -1.68
C HIS A 471 -21.56 23.63 -2.89
N GLN A 472 -21.46 24.94 -2.69
CA GLN A 472 -21.13 25.91 -3.75
C GLN A 472 -19.65 26.32 -3.76
N LEU A 473 -18.80 25.70 -2.94
CA LEU A 473 -17.39 26.02 -2.71
C LEU A 473 -16.52 24.79 -3.02
N ALA A 474 -15.97 24.73 -4.23
CA ALA A 474 -15.19 23.57 -4.68
C ALA A 474 -13.93 23.32 -3.82
N GLU A 475 -13.27 24.39 -3.38
CA GLU A 475 -12.05 24.36 -2.55
C GLU A 475 -12.25 23.64 -1.21
N SER A 476 -13.42 23.80 -0.58
CA SER A 476 -13.74 23.12 0.68
C SER A 476 -14.13 21.64 0.52
N ARG A 477 -14.32 21.17 -0.72
CA ARG A 477 -14.85 19.83 -1.05
C ARG A 477 -13.90 18.98 -1.90
N ILE A 478 -12.75 19.50 -2.31
CA ILE A 478 -11.72 18.77 -3.06
C ILE A 478 -10.43 18.82 -2.25
N SER A 479 -9.89 17.66 -1.89
CA SER A 479 -8.56 17.53 -1.31
C SER A 479 -7.71 16.61 -2.19
N PHE A 480 -6.40 16.88 -2.20
CA PHE A 480 -5.42 15.99 -2.80
C PHE A 480 -4.78 15.02 -1.80
N SER A 481 -5.17 15.07 -0.51
CA SER A 481 -4.65 14.13 0.48
C SER A 481 -5.11 12.70 0.20
N ALA A 482 -4.20 11.74 0.45
CA ALA A 482 -4.52 10.33 0.37
C ALA A 482 -5.55 9.89 1.43
N ASP A 483 -5.75 10.67 2.51
CA ASP A 483 -6.71 10.41 3.59
C ASP A 483 -8.16 10.21 3.09
N VAL A 484 -8.53 10.91 2.01
CA VAL A 484 -9.84 10.78 1.35
C VAL A 484 -10.06 9.35 0.85
N CYS A 485 -8.98 8.69 0.40
CA CYS A 485 -9.00 7.27 0.05
C CYS A 485 -8.79 6.38 1.28
N ALA A 486 -7.92 6.78 2.22
CA ALA A 486 -7.56 6.02 3.43
C ALA A 486 -8.76 5.75 4.35
N THR A 487 -9.80 6.59 4.29
CA THR A 487 -11.07 6.40 5.01
C THR A 487 -11.66 4.99 4.78
N CYS A 488 -11.47 4.40 3.58
CA CYS A 488 -11.84 3.01 3.27
C CYS A 488 -10.64 2.12 2.90
N HIS A 489 -9.61 2.67 2.26
CA HIS A 489 -8.40 1.94 1.82
C HIS A 489 -7.24 2.00 2.82
N GLY A 490 -7.54 2.28 4.09
CA GLY A 490 -6.62 2.27 5.22
C GLY A 490 -6.97 1.21 6.27
N GLU A 491 -7.66 0.14 5.88
CA GLU A 491 -8.11 -0.99 6.73
C GLU A 491 -7.34 -2.28 6.33
N PRO A 492 -6.06 -2.47 6.72
CA PRO A 492 -5.39 -3.75 6.60
C PRO A 492 -6.05 -4.78 7.54
N LEU A 493 -5.96 -6.08 7.29
CA LEU A 493 -5.30 -6.72 6.16
C LEU A 493 -6.11 -6.65 4.84
N ARG A 494 -7.37 -6.19 4.85
CA ARG A 494 -8.26 -6.38 3.67
C ARG A 494 -8.13 -5.30 2.59
N HIS A 495 -7.87 -4.06 3.00
CA HIS A 495 -7.98 -2.88 2.15
C HIS A 495 -6.76 -1.93 2.21
N GLY A 496 -5.69 -2.29 2.94
CA GLY A 496 -4.53 -1.44 3.31
C GLY A 496 -3.61 -0.88 2.21
N ARG A 497 -4.17 -0.40 1.10
CA ARG A 497 -3.42 0.24 -0.01
C ARG A 497 -2.83 1.60 0.40
N PHE A 498 -3.44 2.28 1.37
CA PHE A 498 -2.89 3.52 1.93
C PHE A 498 -1.55 3.25 2.62
N GLN A 499 -1.47 2.24 3.49
CA GLN A 499 -0.23 1.83 4.16
C GLN A 499 0.84 1.36 3.17
N GLN A 500 0.43 0.63 2.12
CA GLN A 500 1.35 0.25 1.04
C GLN A 500 1.90 1.47 0.26
N TRP A 501 1.05 2.45 -0.06
CA TRP A 501 1.47 3.72 -0.69
C TRP A 501 2.38 4.53 0.24
N GLN A 502 2.05 4.60 1.54
CA GLN A 502 2.81 5.25 2.60
C GLN A 502 4.27 4.76 2.65
N LEU A 503 4.51 3.45 2.49
CA LEU A 503 5.85 2.84 2.41
C LEU A 503 6.63 3.16 1.12
N SER A 504 6.09 3.97 0.21
CA SER A 504 6.70 4.26 -1.10
C SER A 504 7.19 5.71 -1.23
N GLY A 505 8.20 5.92 -2.08
CA GLY A 505 8.70 7.26 -2.40
C GLY A 505 7.65 8.20 -3.02
N HIS A 506 6.51 7.69 -3.50
CA HIS A 506 5.39 8.50 -3.96
C HIS A 506 4.65 9.23 -2.83
N ALA A 507 4.88 8.85 -1.57
CA ALA A 507 4.25 9.45 -0.39
C ALA A 507 5.14 10.48 0.33
N ASN A 508 6.38 10.71 -0.14
CA ASN A 508 7.35 11.59 0.51
C ASN A 508 6.94 13.08 0.40
N PHE A 509 6.43 13.65 1.50
CA PHE A 509 6.09 15.07 1.58
C PHE A 509 7.29 16.03 1.56
N PRO A 510 8.42 15.79 2.26
CA PRO A 510 9.59 16.68 2.20
C PRO A 510 10.05 17.00 0.77
N LEU A 511 10.25 15.96 -0.06
CA LEU A 511 10.63 16.10 -1.47
C LEU A 511 9.55 16.81 -2.30
N ALA A 512 8.27 16.54 -2.01
CA ALA A 512 7.15 17.21 -2.68
C ALA A 512 7.07 18.70 -2.32
N ILE A 513 7.40 19.07 -1.08
CA ILE A 513 7.45 20.45 -0.58
C ILE A 513 8.60 21.21 -1.22
N ASP A 514 9.81 20.66 -1.24
CA ASP A 514 10.99 21.31 -1.83
C ASP A 514 10.79 21.61 -3.32
N GLU A 515 10.29 20.63 -4.08
CA GLU A 515 10.03 20.78 -5.52
C GLU A 515 8.70 21.48 -5.85
N SER A 516 7.84 21.76 -4.84
CA SER A 516 6.49 22.32 -5.03
C SER A 516 6.47 23.69 -5.73
N THR A 517 7.50 24.51 -5.49
CA THR A 517 7.60 25.89 -6.00
C THR A 517 8.16 25.97 -7.42
N SER A 518 8.68 24.86 -7.95
CA SER A 518 9.21 24.75 -9.32
C SER A 518 8.12 24.30 -10.28
N GLY A 519 7.69 25.18 -11.19
CA GLY A 519 6.78 24.83 -12.30
C GLY A 519 7.34 23.77 -13.26
N SER A 520 8.64 23.44 -13.16
CA SER A 520 9.29 22.39 -13.95
C SER A 520 9.35 21.02 -13.24
N CYS A 521 9.31 21.00 -11.91
CA CYS A 521 9.49 19.77 -11.09
C CYS A 521 8.19 19.34 -10.41
N SER A 522 7.38 20.27 -9.93
CA SER A 522 6.05 20.00 -9.35
C SER A 522 5.15 19.14 -10.23
N ARG A 523 5.33 19.18 -11.56
CA ARG A 523 4.68 18.30 -12.54
C ARG A 523 4.85 16.80 -12.25
N CYS A 524 5.99 16.40 -11.68
CA CYS A 524 6.32 15.01 -11.34
C CYS A 524 6.46 14.78 -9.83
N HIS A 525 6.73 15.81 -9.02
CA HIS A 525 6.95 15.70 -7.58
C HIS A 525 5.74 16.12 -6.71
N THR A 526 4.71 16.73 -7.30
CA THR A 526 3.44 17.01 -6.59
C THR A 526 2.24 16.55 -7.39
N VAL A 527 1.19 16.08 -6.73
CA VAL A 527 -0.11 15.82 -7.38
C VAL A 527 -0.78 17.12 -7.84
N ASN A 528 -0.55 18.24 -7.12
CA ASN A 528 -0.99 19.59 -7.49
C ASN A 528 -0.51 19.95 -8.91
N GLY A 529 0.81 19.83 -9.13
CA GLY A 529 1.47 20.12 -10.40
C GLY A 529 1.15 19.09 -11.48
N PHE A 530 1.08 17.79 -11.13
CA PHE A 530 0.69 16.74 -12.07
C PHE A 530 -0.71 16.95 -12.63
N LEU A 531 -1.71 17.20 -11.78
CA LEU A 531 -3.09 17.42 -12.21
C LEU A 531 -3.30 18.76 -12.95
N LYS A 532 -2.43 19.76 -12.74
CA LYS A 532 -2.39 20.99 -13.54
C LYS A 532 -1.68 20.80 -14.89
N TRP A 533 -0.71 19.88 -14.96
CA TRP A 533 0.01 19.53 -16.20
C TRP A 533 -0.80 18.59 -17.10
N LEU A 534 -1.51 17.63 -16.53
CA LEU A 534 -2.18 16.54 -17.26
C LEU A 534 -3.10 17.02 -18.42
N PRO A 535 -3.91 18.09 -18.29
CA PRO A 535 -4.72 18.57 -19.42
C PRO A 535 -3.88 19.11 -20.58
N VAL A 536 -2.70 19.66 -20.30
CA VAL A 536 -1.74 20.15 -21.32
C VAL A 536 -0.96 18.98 -21.93
N LEU A 537 -0.65 17.96 -21.13
CA LEU A 537 0.04 16.75 -21.56
C LEU A 537 -0.83 15.84 -22.47
N LEU A 538 -2.15 15.90 -22.31
CA LEU A 538 -3.13 15.14 -23.09
C LEU A 538 -3.85 15.98 -24.18
N ASP A 539 -3.40 17.21 -24.44
CA ASP A 539 -3.93 18.00 -25.55
C ASP A 539 -3.25 17.63 -26.87
N ASP A 540 -4.02 17.64 -27.96
CA ASP A 540 -3.55 17.50 -29.34
C ASP A 540 -3.25 18.89 -29.98
N ASP A 541 -3.58 20.00 -29.31
CA ASP A 541 -3.36 21.37 -29.83
C ASP A 541 -1.86 21.76 -29.81
N PRO A 542 -1.22 21.98 -30.98
CA PRO A 542 0.20 22.34 -31.08
C PRO A 542 0.52 23.79 -30.67
N GLU A 543 -0.46 24.60 -30.25
CA GLU A 543 -0.19 25.85 -29.52
C GLU A 543 0.05 25.61 -28.01
N THR A 544 -0.22 24.40 -27.50
CA THR A 544 0.20 23.98 -26.15
C THR A 544 1.61 23.37 -26.17
N ASP A 545 2.39 23.63 -25.11
CA ASP A 545 3.72 23.06 -24.93
C ASP A 545 3.77 22.24 -23.63
N PRO A 546 3.79 20.89 -23.69
CA PRO A 546 3.88 20.05 -22.49
C PRO A 546 5.25 20.18 -21.79
N LEU A 547 6.24 20.83 -22.40
CA LEU A 547 7.52 21.18 -21.78
C LEU A 547 7.48 22.51 -21.04
N ALA A 548 6.48 23.38 -21.25
CA ALA A 548 6.33 24.64 -20.53
C ALA A 548 5.97 24.42 -19.05
N ASP A 549 6.43 25.34 -18.20
CA ASP A 549 6.23 25.25 -16.75
C ASP A 549 4.77 25.44 -16.35
N VAL A 550 4.29 24.59 -15.43
CA VAL A 550 2.98 24.82 -14.81
C VAL A 550 3.05 26.05 -13.92
N GLU A 551 2.05 26.91 -14.04
CA GLU A 551 1.85 28.05 -13.14
C GLU A 551 1.60 27.52 -11.72
N VAL A 552 2.57 27.69 -10.82
CA VAL A 552 2.41 27.35 -9.39
C VAL A 552 1.45 28.33 -8.75
N THR A 553 0.33 27.83 -8.23
CA THR A 553 -0.73 28.62 -7.58
C THR A 553 -1.04 28.16 -6.16
N TRP A 554 -0.09 27.45 -5.54
CA TRP A 554 -0.16 26.90 -4.18
C TRP A 554 1.13 27.25 -3.41
N THR A 555 1.03 27.23 -2.09
CA THR A 555 2.16 27.33 -1.15
C THR A 555 2.74 25.94 -0.82
N ALA A 556 3.85 25.93 -0.08
CA ALA A 556 4.42 24.70 0.49
C ALA A 556 3.43 23.97 1.42
N ASP A 557 2.68 24.70 2.25
CA ASP A 557 1.65 24.13 3.13
C ASP A 557 0.52 23.43 2.34
N GLU A 558 0.23 23.90 1.11
CA GLU A 558 -0.82 23.37 0.23
C GLU A 558 -0.32 22.28 -0.74
N ALA A 559 0.98 21.95 -0.71
CA ALA A 559 1.55 20.90 -1.54
C ALA A 559 1.20 19.49 -1.03
N PHE A 560 1.07 18.54 -1.97
CA PHE A 560 0.90 17.12 -1.71
C PHE A 560 1.82 16.31 -2.65
N PRO A 561 2.36 15.16 -2.20
CA PRO A 561 3.19 14.26 -3.01
C PRO A 561 2.31 13.51 -4.03
N GLN A 562 2.81 12.43 -4.66
CA GLN A 562 2.02 11.65 -5.62
C GLN A 562 1.04 10.71 -4.92
N THR A 563 -0.04 11.30 -4.40
CA THR A 563 -1.17 10.59 -3.77
C THR A 563 -2.01 9.82 -4.79
N CYS A 564 -2.95 9.00 -4.30
CA CYS A 564 -3.79 8.10 -5.11
C CYS A 564 -4.44 8.75 -6.34
N VAL A 565 -4.84 10.03 -6.22
CA VAL A 565 -5.54 10.78 -7.28
C VAL A 565 -4.62 11.27 -8.41
N ALA A 566 -3.30 11.14 -8.27
CA ALA A 566 -2.36 11.30 -9.38
C ALA A 566 -2.52 10.17 -10.41
N CYS A 567 -2.53 8.92 -9.95
CA CYS A 567 -2.69 7.75 -10.81
C CYS A 567 -4.15 7.50 -11.24
N HIS A 568 -5.12 7.72 -10.34
CA HIS A 568 -6.54 7.38 -10.58
C HIS A 568 -7.43 8.63 -10.66
N ASP A 569 -8.50 8.58 -11.45
CA ASP A 569 -9.64 9.49 -11.32
C ASP A 569 -10.80 8.73 -10.65
N PRO A 570 -11.28 9.13 -9.46
CA PRO A 570 -12.33 8.41 -8.74
C PRO A 570 -13.70 8.43 -9.44
N HIS A 571 -13.82 9.13 -10.57
CA HIS A 571 -15.01 9.16 -11.42
C HIS A 571 -14.87 8.34 -12.71
N ASN A 572 -13.69 7.79 -13.02
CA ASN A 572 -13.52 7.04 -14.28
C ASN A 572 -14.21 5.66 -14.21
N PRO A 573 -14.66 5.11 -15.36
CA PRO A 573 -15.15 3.75 -15.44
C PRO A 573 -14.10 2.69 -15.03
N GLY A 574 -14.62 1.54 -14.60
CA GLY A 574 -13.90 0.34 -14.18
C GLY A 574 -14.59 -0.26 -12.95
N SER A 575 -15.30 -1.38 -13.10
CA SER A 575 -16.16 -1.97 -12.06
C SER A 575 -15.76 -3.37 -11.55
N VAL A 576 -14.56 -3.84 -11.92
CA VAL A 576 -13.98 -5.13 -11.50
C VAL A 576 -12.65 -4.90 -10.78
N SER A 577 -12.50 -5.50 -9.60
CA SER A 577 -11.27 -5.49 -8.81
C SER A 577 -10.93 -6.89 -8.29
N GLY A 578 -9.69 -7.34 -8.47
CA GLY A 578 -9.22 -8.66 -8.07
C GLY A 578 -8.04 -9.09 -8.96
N ASP A 579 -7.90 -10.40 -9.17
CA ASP A 579 -6.88 -11.01 -10.05
C ASP A 579 -7.03 -10.59 -11.52
N GLU A 580 -8.27 -10.33 -11.95
CA GLU A 580 -8.55 -9.49 -13.12
C GLU A 580 -9.14 -8.15 -12.63
N THR A 581 -8.70 -7.04 -13.23
CA THR A 581 -9.14 -5.69 -12.87
C THR A 581 -9.24 -4.82 -14.12
N ASP A 582 -10.30 -4.01 -14.21
CA ASP A 582 -10.50 -3.01 -15.26
C ASP A 582 -10.35 -1.56 -14.74
N VAL A 583 -9.96 -1.41 -13.46
CA VAL A 583 -9.70 -0.11 -12.82
C VAL A 583 -8.69 0.69 -13.64
N THR A 584 -9.10 1.88 -14.06
CA THR A 584 -8.29 2.73 -14.93
C THR A 584 -7.29 3.60 -14.16
N VAL A 585 -6.13 3.83 -14.78
CA VAL A 585 -5.22 4.94 -14.45
C VAL A 585 -5.33 6.04 -15.50
N ARG A 586 -4.87 7.25 -15.19
CA ARG A 586 -5.09 8.44 -16.03
C ARG A 586 -4.41 8.41 -17.41
N ILE A 587 -3.39 7.58 -17.60
CA ILE A 587 -2.66 7.42 -18.87
C ILE A 587 -2.45 5.91 -19.12
N VAL A 588 -3.00 5.37 -20.20
CA VAL A 588 -2.97 3.95 -20.55
C VAL A 588 -2.75 3.77 -22.06
N GLY A 589 -1.95 2.78 -22.44
CA GLY A 589 -1.75 2.38 -23.84
C GLY A 589 -0.43 2.92 -24.38
N ASP A 590 -0.47 4.03 -25.09
CA ASP A 590 0.71 4.78 -25.54
C ASP A 590 1.00 5.92 -24.54
N THR A 591 2.26 6.35 -24.40
CA THR A 591 2.56 7.57 -23.65
C THR A 591 2.27 8.81 -24.50
N PRO A 592 1.98 9.96 -23.88
CA PRO A 592 2.24 11.27 -24.46
C PRO A 592 3.72 11.41 -24.90
N PRO A 593 4.08 12.45 -25.67
CA PRO A 593 5.48 12.79 -25.93
C PRO A 593 6.21 13.07 -24.60
N LEU A 594 7.17 12.21 -24.24
CA LEU A 594 7.88 12.30 -22.97
C LEU A 594 8.88 13.45 -22.97
N ILE A 595 9.18 13.98 -21.78
CA ILE A 595 10.22 15.03 -21.59
C ILE A 595 11.61 14.51 -22.01
N GLY A 596 11.83 13.18 -22.05
CA GLY A 596 12.97 12.51 -22.67
C GLY A 596 13.03 12.56 -24.22
N GLY A 597 12.07 13.20 -24.88
CA GLY A 597 12.10 13.46 -26.34
C GLY A 597 11.65 12.31 -27.24
N PHE A 598 10.91 11.33 -26.71
CA PHE A 598 10.34 10.22 -27.48
C PHE A 598 8.95 9.81 -26.94
N THR A 599 8.23 9.00 -27.71
CA THR A 599 6.95 8.39 -27.34
C THR A 599 7.14 6.88 -27.18
N VAL A 600 6.50 6.29 -26.17
CA VAL A 600 6.41 4.83 -26.01
C VAL A 600 5.05 4.36 -26.51
N PHE A 601 5.06 3.47 -27.50
CA PHE A 601 3.86 2.84 -28.03
C PHE A 601 3.62 1.49 -27.33
N GLY A 602 2.42 1.22 -26.84
CA GLY A 602 2.09 -0.03 -26.15
C GLY A 602 2.93 -0.26 -24.88
N ALA A 603 2.80 0.64 -23.91
CA ALA A 603 3.23 0.45 -22.52
C ALA A 603 2.13 -0.16 -21.62
N GLY A 604 0.87 -0.14 -22.06
CA GLY A 604 -0.28 -0.56 -21.25
C GLY A 604 -0.53 0.43 -20.10
N GLN A 605 -0.89 -0.07 -18.92
CA GLN A 605 -1.04 0.79 -17.73
C GLN A 605 0.27 1.48 -17.31
N GLY A 606 1.45 0.91 -17.62
CA GLY A 606 2.76 1.52 -17.32
C GLY A 606 3.04 2.86 -17.99
N ALA A 607 2.18 3.34 -18.92
CA ALA A 607 2.28 4.67 -19.51
C ALA A 607 2.20 5.80 -18.46
N ILE A 608 1.46 5.61 -17.37
CA ILE A 608 1.43 6.57 -16.24
C ILE A 608 2.80 6.68 -15.55
N CYS A 609 3.48 5.55 -15.34
CA CYS A 609 4.81 5.51 -14.72
C CYS A 609 5.84 6.24 -15.60
N MET A 610 5.85 5.93 -16.90
CA MET A 610 6.82 6.47 -17.88
C MET A 610 6.73 7.98 -18.05
N THR A 611 5.55 8.56 -17.79
CA THR A 611 5.29 10.00 -17.85
C THR A 611 6.21 10.79 -16.92
N CYS A 612 6.46 10.28 -15.71
CA CYS A 612 7.41 10.87 -14.75
C CYS A 612 8.81 10.23 -14.85
N HIS A 613 8.90 8.90 -14.98
CA HIS A 613 10.15 8.13 -14.93
C HIS A 613 10.92 8.11 -16.26
N ASN A 614 11.29 9.28 -16.77
CA ASN A 614 12.21 9.43 -17.90
C ASN A 614 13.35 10.42 -17.60
N SER A 615 14.43 10.39 -18.39
CA SER A 615 15.65 11.19 -18.20
C SER A 615 15.45 12.71 -18.32
N ARG A 616 14.26 13.16 -18.77
CA ARG A 616 13.99 14.54 -19.22
C ARG A 616 14.98 14.97 -20.33
N ARG A 617 15.08 16.27 -20.61
CA ARG A 617 16.09 16.93 -21.48
C ARG A 617 16.02 16.63 -23.00
N GLY A 618 14.95 16.02 -23.51
CA GLY A 618 14.82 15.69 -24.92
C GLY A 618 15.76 14.57 -25.38
N LEU A 619 15.84 14.31 -26.68
CA LEU A 619 16.53 13.14 -27.23
C LEU A 619 18.07 13.30 -27.17
N LYS A 620 18.77 12.38 -26.50
CA LYS A 620 20.23 12.43 -26.24
C LYS A 620 20.98 11.25 -26.87
N ASN A 621 21.48 11.43 -28.08
CA ASN A 621 22.24 10.41 -28.82
C ASN A 621 23.30 11.06 -29.71
N ASP A 622 24.19 10.27 -30.32
CA ASP A 622 25.31 10.78 -31.14
C ASP A 622 24.87 11.64 -32.35
N GLY A 623 23.67 11.41 -32.89
CA GLY A 623 23.08 12.24 -33.95
C GLY A 623 22.61 13.62 -33.49
N ASN A 624 22.27 13.78 -32.22
CA ASN A 624 21.86 15.05 -31.60
C ASN A 624 22.99 15.76 -30.84
N PHE A 625 24.14 15.14 -30.63
CA PHE A 625 25.20 15.69 -29.77
C PHE A 625 25.71 17.08 -30.21
N GLY A 626 25.82 17.33 -31.51
CA GLY A 626 26.23 18.65 -32.04
C GLY A 626 25.24 19.79 -31.75
N GLU A 627 23.96 19.47 -31.53
CA GLU A 627 22.92 20.44 -31.14
C GLU A 627 23.04 20.80 -29.65
N ILE A 628 23.36 19.81 -28.81
CA ILE A 628 23.51 19.92 -27.35
C ILE A 628 24.72 20.80 -26.96
N ILE A 629 25.79 20.76 -27.76
CA ILE A 629 26.89 21.72 -27.66
C ILE A 629 26.40 23.15 -27.97
N GLY A 630 25.58 23.30 -29.03
CA GLY A 630 25.02 24.58 -29.44
C GLY A 630 24.03 25.22 -28.47
N THR A 631 23.39 24.43 -27.60
CA THR A 631 22.48 24.92 -26.54
C THR A 631 23.16 25.13 -25.19
N GLY A 632 24.42 24.72 -25.02
CA GLY A 632 25.13 24.78 -23.74
C GLY A 632 24.67 23.74 -22.72
N GLU A 633 23.94 22.70 -23.14
CA GLU A 633 23.45 21.63 -22.25
C GLU A 633 24.50 20.55 -21.92
N VAL A 634 25.76 20.71 -22.36
CA VAL A 634 26.83 19.71 -22.18
C VAL A 634 27.06 19.28 -20.73
N SER A 635 26.87 20.17 -19.75
CA SER A 635 27.00 19.86 -18.32
C SER A 635 25.78 19.17 -17.70
N ARG A 636 24.72 18.87 -18.49
CA ARG A 636 23.54 18.15 -17.99
C ARG A 636 23.82 16.67 -17.80
N ALA A 637 23.21 16.12 -16.75
CA ALA A 637 23.02 14.69 -16.57
C ALA A 637 21.57 14.31 -16.96
N PRO A 638 21.31 13.01 -17.17
CA PRO A 638 19.96 12.44 -17.03
C PRO A 638 19.34 12.86 -15.71
N HIS A 639 18.01 13.02 -15.68
CA HIS A 639 17.28 13.06 -14.41
C HIS A 639 17.52 11.77 -13.59
N GLY A 640 17.31 11.82 -12.27
CA GLY A 640 17.43 10.67 -11.36
C GLY A 640 16.45 9.51 -11.60
N SER A 641 15.68 9.56 -12.70
CA SER A 641 14.55 8.68 -13.00
C SER A 641 14.59 8.19 -14.45
N SER A 642 15.69 7.58 -14.90
CA SER A 642 15.92 7.18 -16.30
C SER A 642 15.34 5.80 -16.68
N GLN A 643 14.42 5.25 -15.88
CA GLN A 643 13.89 3.89 -16.04
C GLN A 643 13.30 3.64 -17.44
N THR A 644 12.49 4.57 -17.96
CA THR A 644 11.87 4.42 -19.28
C THR A 644 12.92 4.39 -20.39
N ASP A 645 13.92 5.25 -20.31
CA ASP A 645 14.98 5.38 -21.31
C ASP A 645 15.76 4.08 -21.46
N VAL A 646 16.19 3.50 -20.34
CA VAL A 646 16.92 2.22 -20.34
C VAL A 646 16.03 1.06 -20.78
N LEU A 647 14.78 0.98 -20.29
CA LEU A 647 13.81 -0.05 -20.68
C LEU A 647 13.49 -0.01 -22.20
N MET A 648 13.46 1.18 -22.78
CA MET A 648 13.16 1.44 -24.19
C MET A 648 14.40 1.52 -25.10
N GLY A 649 15.61 1.40 -24.56
CA GLY A 649 16.86 1.46 -25.33
C GLY A 649 17.12 2.83 -25.95
N GLN A 650 16.81 3.91 -25.23
CA GLN A 650 16.88 5.31 -25.66
C GLN A 650 17.99 6.08 -24.94
N ASN A 651 18.22 7.32 -25.40
CA ASN A 651 18.98 8.37 -24.72
C ASN A 651 20.39 8.00 -24.23
N ALA A 652 21.11 7.18 -25.00
CA ALA A 652 22.52 6.84 -24.80
C ALA A 652 23.40 7.22 -26.01
N TYR A 653 24.68 7.44 -25.75
CA TYR A 653 25.74 7.68 -26.74
C TYR A 653 26.56 6.42 -27.04
N PHE A 654 27.31 6.43 -28.15
CA PHE A 654 28.18 5.36 -28.63
C PHE A 654 27.48 4.04 -29.01
N VAL A 655 26.14 4.02 -29.05
CA VAL A 655 25.31 2.85 -29.39
C VAL A 655 24.16 3.24 -30.32
N ASP A 656 23.63 2.28 -31.07
CA ASP A 656 22.34 2.43 -31.72
C ASP A 656 21.22 2.48 -30.66
N VAL A 657 20.31 3.45 -30.77
CA VAL A 657 19.18 3.68 -29.86
C VAL A 657 17.82 3.47 -30.55
N GLY A 658 16.73 3.41 -29.76
CA GLY A 658 15.36 3.30 -30.25
C GLY A 658 14.87 1.87 -30.50
N THR A 659 15.61 0.85 -30.04
CA THR A 659 15.16 -0.55 -30.00
C THR A 659 14.81 -0.91 -28.57
N ARG A 660 13.53 -1.20 -28.29
CA ARG A 660 13.03 -1.48 -26.93
C ARG A 660 13.41 -2.87 -26.41
N GLY A 661 13.60 -2.99 -25.10
CA GLY A 661 13.99 -4.25 -24.45
C GLY A 661 12.88 -5.29 -24.37
N ALA A 662 13.24 -6.56 -24.12
CA ALA A 662 12.25 -7.64 -24.02
C ALA A 662 11.27 -7.44 -22.86
N HIS A 663 11.73 -6.92 -21.71
CA HIS A 663 10.87 -6.61 -20.57
C HIS A 663 9.86 -5.49 -20.88
N SER A 664 10.20 -4.58 -21.80
CA SER A 664 9.25 -3.56 -22.27
C SER A 664 8.11 -4.14 -23.12
N LEU A 665 8.17 -5.41 -23.53
CA LEU A 665 7.12 -6.10 -24.29
C LEU A 665 6.21 -6.97 -23.39
N VAL A 666 6.43 -6.94 -22.07
CA VAL A 666 5.51 -7.51 -21.09
C VAL A 666 4.27 -6.61 -21.01
N GLU A 667 3.09 -7.22 -20.90
CA GLU A 667 1.81 -6.51 -20.74
C GLU A 667 1.87 -5.58 -19.51
N ASN A 668 1.27 -4.39 -19.60
CA ASN A 668 1.33 -3.32 -18.58
C ASN A 668 2.74 -2.84 -18.14
N THR A 669 3.82 -3.39 -18.71
CA THR A 669 5.23 -3.01 -18.53
C THR A 669 5.65 -2.83 -17.06
N CYS A 670 5.77 -1.58 -16.59
CA CYS A 670 6.20 -1.27 -15.21
C CYS A 670 5.25 -1.86 -14.17
N VAL A 671 3.94 -1.73 -14.39
CA VAL A 671 2.89 -2.15 -13.45
C VAL A 671 2.91 -3.68 -13.25
N ASN A 672 3.23 -4.45 -14.29
CA ASN A 672 3.31 -5.91 -14.17
C ASN A 672 4.39 -6.36 -13.17
N CYS A 673 5.63 -5.87 -13.29
CA CYS A 673 6.69 -6.27 -12.37
C CYS A 673 6.55 -5.66 -10.95
N HIS A 674 6.13 -4.39 -10.86
CA HIS A 674 6.14 -3.62 -9.61
C HIS A 674 4.84 -3.70 -8.80
N MET A 675 3.72 -4.09 -9.42
CA MET A 675 2.39 -4.09 -8.78
C MET A 675 1.59 -5.40 -8.96
N GLU A 676 1.61 -6.04 -10.13
CA GLU A 676 0.77 -7.23 -10.39
C GLU A 676 1.45 -8.55 -10.00
N GLN A 677 2.72 -8.72 -10.38
CA GLN A 677 3.45 -9.98 -10.19
C GLN A 677 4.22 -10.01 -8.86
N THR A 678 4.62 -8.85 -8.35
CA THR A 678 5.09 -8.72 -6.97
C THR A 678 3.87 -8.49 -6.07
N PRO A 679 3.49 -9.43 -5.19
CA PRO A 679 2.39 -9.20 -4.28
C PRO A 679 2.79 -8.24 -3.14
N PRO A 680 1.79 -7.58 -2.51
CA PRO A 680 1.99 -6.72 -1.34
C PRO A 680 2.57 -7.45 -0.11
N PRO A 681 3.00 -6.71 0.94
CA PRO A 681 3.29 -7.28 2.27
C PRO A 681 2.09 -8.05 2.83
N GLU A 682 2.32 -9.19 3.49
CA GLU A 682 1.24 -10.00 4.09
C GLU A 682 0.58 -9.28 5.29
N GLN A 683 1.36 -8.47 6.01
CA GLN A 683 0.96 -7.58 7.10
C GLN A 683 0.07 -6.41 6.62
N LEU A 684 0.00 -6.16 5.30
CA LEU A 684 -0.82 -5.11 4.69
C LEU A 684 -1.77 -5.64 3.61
N SER A 685 -1.82 -6.97 3.41
CA SER A 685 -2.76 -7.62 2.49
C SER A 685 -3.03 -9.08 2.83
N TYR A 686 -4.31 -9.37 3.10
CA TYR A 686 -4.81 -10.69 3.43
C TYR A 686 -4.53 -11.70 2.32
N ASN A 687 -3.81 -12.78 2.66
CA ASN A 687 -3.30 -13.78 1.73
C ASN A 687 -2.49 -13.20 0.55
N GLU A 688 -1.71 -12.13 0.78
CA GLU A 688 -0.90 -11.47 -0.25
C GLU A 688 -1.73 -10.92 -1.45
N GLY A 689 -3.04 -10.70 -1.27
CA GLY A 689 -3.99 -10.47 -2.36
C GLY A 689 -3.91 -9.09 -3.03
N GLY A 690 -4.27 -9.04 -4.32
CA GLY A 690 -4.38 -7.80 -5.10
C GLY A 690 -3.03 -7.17 -5.49
N THR A 691 -3.09 -5.94 -6.00
CA THR A 691 -1.92 -5.24 -6.55
C THR A 691 -1.11 -4.49 -5.49
N ASN A 692 0.20 -4.68 -5.49
CA ASN A 692 1.15 -4.06 -4.58
C ASN A 692 1.31 -2.55 -4.84
N HIS A 693 0.98 -1.72 -3.85
CA HIS A 693 1.13 -0.26 -3.91
C HIS A 693 2.39 0.27 -3.21
N THR A 694 3.30 -0.60 -2.75
CA THR A 694 4.66 -0.18 -2.35
C THR A 694 5.56 0.12 -3.56
N PHE A 695 5.18 -0.36 -4.75
CA PHE A 695 5.91 -0.27 -6.03
C PHE A 695 7.31 -0.91 -6.06
N PHE A 696 7.78 -1.57 -4.99
CA PHE A 696 9.01 -2.36 -5.03
C PHE A 696 8.75 -3.72 -5.70
N ALA A 697 9.69 -4.18 -6.53
CA ALA A 697 9.62 -5.49 -7.19
C ALA A 697 10.41 -6.56 -6.42
N ARG A 698 9.85 -7.77 -6.27
CA ARG A 698 10.49 -8.88 -5.54
C ARG A 698 11.74 -9.41 -6.29
N PRO A 699 12.87 -9.71 -5.61
CA PRO A 699 14.13 -10.07 -6.28
C PRO A 699 14.11 -11.40 -7.06
N ASP A 700 13.18 -12.29 -6.74
CA ASP A 700 12.99 -13.61 -7.35
C ASP A 700 11.99 -13.63 -8.52
N ILE A 701 11.29 -12.51 -8.78
CA ILE A 701 10.28 -12.39 -9.84
C ILE A 701 10.75 -12.92 -11.21
N CYS A 702 12.04 -12.77 -11.51
CA CYS A 702 12.67 -13.24 -12.74
C CYS A 702 12.49 -14.75 -12.97
N ALA A 703 12.42 -15.56 -11.91
CA ALA A 703 12.27 -17.01 -12.00
C ALA A 703 11.01 -17.42 -12.80
N ARG A 704 9.92 -16.64 -12.70
CA ARG A 704 8.65 -16.90 -13.40
C ARG A 704 8.79 -16.96 -14.93
N CYS A 705 9.79 -16.27 -15.49
CA CYS A 705 10.04 -16.21 -16.95
C CYS A 705 11.39 -16.81 -17.36
N HIS A 706 12.37 -16.86 -16.46
CA HIS A 706 13.74 -17.31 -16.76
C HIS A 706 14.13 -18.65 -16.11
N GLY A 707 13.28 -19.19 -15.22
CA GLY A 707 13.48 -20.45 -14.50
C GLY A 707 14.15 -20.28 -13.13
N ASP A 708 13.89 -21.24 -12.25
CA ASP A 708 14.14 -21.19 -10.79
C ASP A 708 15.59 -20.87 -10.36
N GLU A 709 16.59 -21.11 -11.23
CA GLU A 709 18.00 -20.80 -10.96
C GLU A 709 18.39 -19.33 -11.31
N PHE A 710 17.49 -18.54 -11.92
CA PHE A 710 17.80 -17.21 -12.43
C PHE A 710 17.33 -16.09 -11.49
N THR A 711 18.28 -15.40 -10.86
CA THR A 711 18.04 -14.25 -9.96
C THR A 711 18.70 -12.97 -10.49
N SER A 712 18.20 -11.81 -10.05
CA SER A 712 18.71 -10.49 -10.43
C SER A 712 20.22 -10.31 -10.16
N GLY A 713 20.74 -10.86 -9.06
CA GLY A 713 22.12 -10.65 -8.61
C GLY A 713 23.20 -11.03 -9.63
N GLY A 714 22.93 -12.00 -10.52
CA GLY A 714 23.84 -12.36 -11.62
C GLY A 714 23.99 -11.26 -12.68
N VAL A 715 22.92 -10.50 -12.94
CA VAL A 715 22.92 -9.33 -13.82
C VAL A 715 23.52 -8.13 -13.09
N GLN A 716 23.05 -7.87 -11.87
CA GLN A 716 23.42 -6.67 -11.11
C GLN A 716 24.89 -6.65 -10.69
N GLY A 717 25.49 -7.80 -10.38
CA GLY A 717 26.93 -7.90 -10.11
C GLY A 717 27.82 -7.65 -11.34
N ALA A 718 27.37 -8.05 -12.53
CA ALA A 718 28.07 -7.78 -13.78
C ALA A 718 27.93 -6.32 -14.24
N PHE A 719 26.76 -5.72 -13.96
CA PHE A 719 26.52 -4.29 -14.09
C PHE A 719 27.47 -3.47 -13.21
N GLN A 720 27.48 -3.73 -11.89
CA GLN A 720 28.22 -2.91 -10.91
C GLN A 720 29.70 -2.82 -11.28
N ALA A 721 30.37 -3.95 -11.47
CA ALA A 721 31.80 -3.98 -11.82
C ALA A 721 32.14 -3.28 -13.16
N SER A 722 31.15 -3.06 -14.03
CA SER A 722 31.30 -2.30 -15.27
C SER A 722 30.97 -0.81 -15.10
N ALA A 723 30.02 -0.46 -14.23
CA ALA A 723 29.72 0.91 -13.84
C ALA A 723 30.88 1.53 -13.02
N ASP A 724 31.47 0.78 -12.08
CA ASP A 724 32.61 1.19 -11.26
C ASP A 724 33.85 1.48 -12.15
N GLU A 725 34.15 0.58 -13.09
CA GLU A 725 35.25 0.75 -14.05
C GLU A 725 35.02 1.97 -14.97
N LEU A 726 33.77 2.25 -15.35
CA LEU A 726 33.45 3.45 -16.12
C LEU A 726 33.60 4.74 -15.29
N GLN A 727 33.12 4.76 -14.04
CA GLN A 727 33.28 5.89 -13.11
C GLN A 727 34.76 6.24 -12.94
N ARG A 728 35.58 5.23 -12.61
CA ARG A 728 37.04 5.35 -12.47
C ARG A 728 37.73 5.91 -13.71
N LEU A 729 37.25 5.57 -14.91
CA LEU A 729 37.80 6.09 -16.16
C LEU A 729 37.36 7.54 -16.42
N ILE A 730 36.15 7.93 -16.02
CA ILE A 730 35.66 9.31 -16.06
C ILE A 730 36.49 10.18 -15.10
N GLU A 731 36.72 9.72 -13.86
CA GLU A 731 37.53 10.41 -12.85
C GLU A 731 38.99 10.61 -13.31
N ILE A 732 39.58 9.61 -13.97
CA ILE A 732 40.89 9.74 -14.63
C ILE A 732 40.83 10.77 -15.77
N GLY A 733 39.78 10.76 -16.60
CA GLY A 733 39.62 11.73 -17.68
C GLY A 733 39.48 13.18 -17.17
N ILE A 734 38.70 13.38 -16.11
CA ILE A 734 38.57 14.68 -15.41
C ILE A 734 39.93 15.11 -14.85
N THR A 735 40.64 14.21 -14.16
CA THR A 735 41.98 14.49 -13.62
C THR A 735 42.95 14.89 -14.73
N GLN A 736 42.94 14.22 -15.88
CA GLN A 736 43.76 14.56 -17.05
C GLN A 736 43.38 15.92 -17.68
N VAL A 737 42.12 16.34 -17.62
CA VAL A 737 41.70 17.70 -18.01
C VAL A 737 42.24 18.74 -17.01
N MET A 738 42.15 18.47 -15.70
CA MET A 738 42.71 19.34 -14.66
C MET A 738 44.24 19.49 -14.79
N GLU A 739 44.97 18.40 -15.05
CA GLU A 739 46.42 18.44 -15.32
C GLU A 739 46.78 19.31 -16.53
N GLN A 740 45.96 19.30 -17.59
CA GLN A 740 46.16 20.17 -18.77
C GLN A 740 45.89 21.65 -18.44
N ILE A 741 44.85 21.94 -17.66
CA ILE A 741 44.54 23.29 -17.17
C ILE A 741 45.71 23.84 -16.34
N PHE A 742 46.20 23.08 -15.36
CA PHE A 742 47.34 23.47 -14.53
C PHE A 742 48.64 23.61 -15.35
N ALA A 743 48.87 22.72 -16.34
CA ALA A 743 50.03 22.81 -17.24
C ALA A 743 50.00 24.03 -18.17
N ALA A 744 48.82 24.59 -18.46
CA ALA A 744 48.68 25.86 -19.18
C ALA A 744 49.03 27.09 -18.31
N GLY A 745 49.15 26.92 -16.98
CA GLY A 745 49.35 28.01 -16.02
C GLY A 745 48.04 28.64 -15.50
N ASN A 746 46.91 27.96 -15.71
CA ASN A 746 45.60 28.32 -15.16
C ASN A 746 45.40 27.66 -13.78
N SER A 747 44.34 28.09 -13.09
CA SER A 747 43.85 27.48 -11.83
C SER A 747 42.36 27.14 -11.96
N ILE A 748 41.84 26.34 -11.04
CA ILE A 748 40.44 25.89 -11.03
C ILE A 748 39.79 26.39 -9.76
N ASP A 749 38.63 27.01 -9.86
CA ASP A 749 37.84 27.50 -8.73
C ASP A 749 36.58 26.65 -8.57
N VAL A 750 36.49 25.92 -7.45
CA VAL A 750 35.37 25.04 -7.13
C VAL A 750 34.31 25.87 -6.43
N ALA A 751 33.41 26.48 -7.23
CA ALA A 751 32.27 27.30 -6.78
C ALA A 751 32.62 28.45 -5.79
N GLY A 752 33.86 28.94 -5.77
CA GLY A 752 34.35 29.93 -4.81
C GLY A 752 34.72 29.39 -3.42
N GLU A 753 34.63 28.08 -3.19
CA GLU A 753 34.97 27.44 -1.91
C GLU A 753 36.46 27.06 -1.81
N ALA A 754 37.05 26.58 -2.91
CA ALA A 754 38.47 26.30 -3.00
C ALA A 754 39.04 26.59 -4.40
N THR A 755 40.22 27.21 -4.44
CA THR A 755 40.99 27.40 -5.68
C THR A 755 42.14 26.38 -5.74
N LEU A 756 42.03 25.43 -6.66
CA LEU A 756 43.02 24.39 -6.96
C LEU A 756 44.04 24.90 -7.98
N THR A 757 45.30 24.55 -7.78
CA THR A 757 46.46 24.93 -8.59
C THR A 757 47.29 23.72 -9.05
N SER A 758 47.08 22.57 -8.44
CA SER A 758 47.73 21.30 -8.78
C SER A 758 46.87 20.09 -8.40
N THR A 759 47.14 18.93 -8.99
CA THR A 759 46.57 17.64 -8.55
C THR A 759 47.11 17.13 -7.21
N ALA A 760 48.00 17.88 -6.54
CA ALA A 760 48.41 17.62 -5.16
C ALA A 760 47.57 18.41 -4.13
N ASP A 761 46.63 19.24 -4.58
CA ASP A 761 45.76 20.05 -3.73
C ASP A 761 44.50 19.26 -3.27
N PHE A 762 44.25 18.09 -3.88
CA PHE A 762 43.25 17.11 -3.49
C PHE A 762 43.85 15.69 -3.38
N THR A 763 43.21 14.82 -2.60
CA THR A 763 43.58 13.39 -2.44
C THR A 763 42.62 12.44 -3.13
N ASP A 764 41.37 12.86 -3.37
CA ASP A 764 40.34 12.03 -4.00
C ASP A 764 39.37 12.88 -4.84
N LEU A 765 38.78 12.27 -5.86
CA LEU A 765 37.87 12.89 -6.83
C LEU A 765 36.84 11.83 -7.27
N VAL A 766 35.58 12.02 -6.89
CA VAL A 766 34.48 11.10 -7.20
C VAL A 766 33.52 11.75 -8.18
N PHE A 767 33.19 11.07 -9.28
CA PHE A 767 32.22 11.54 -10.28
C PHE A 767 30.78 11.18 -9.90
N GLY A 768 29.82 12.08 -10.20
CA GLY A 768 28.40 11.85 -9.91
C GLY A 768 27.42 12.85 -10.56
N GLU A 769 26.35 13.16 -9.83
CA GLU A 769 25.17 13.93 -10.25
C GLU A 769 24.86 15.02 -9.20
N ALA A 770 24.33 16.16 -9.63
CA ALA A 770 23.74 17.17 -8.75
C ALA A 770 22.66 17.99 -9.48
N HIS A 771 21.41 17.86 -9.05
CA HIS A 771 20.24 18.61 -9.53
C HIS A 771 20.06 18.59 -11.08
N GLY A 772 20.24 17.42 -11.69
CA GLY A 772 20.18 17.23 -13.15
C GLY A 772 21.37 17.83 -13.88
N ARG A 773 22.58 17.69 -13.33
CA ARG A 773 23.88 18.09 -13.89
C ARG A 773 24.96 17.07 -13.52
N GLN A 774 25.94 16.92 -14.40
CA GLN A 774 27.14 16.15 -14.06
C GLN A 774 27.94 16.89 -12.98
N ALA A 775 28.44 16.16 -12.00
CA ALA A 775 29.03 16.72 -10.77
C ALA A 775 30.28 15.97 -10.32
N VAL A 776 31.06 16.61 -9.44
CA VAL A 776 32.29 16.07 -8.87
C VAL A 776 32.36 16.41 -7.38
N THR A 777 32.62 15.39 -6.56
CA THR A 777 33.01 15.55 -5.15
C THR A 777 34.53 15.51 -5.06
N PHE A 778 35.15 16.46 -4.35
CA PHE A 778 36.59 16.47 -4.08
C PHE A 778 36.86 16.23 -2.60
N THR A 779 37.86 15.42 -2.27
CA THR A 779 38.50 15.44 -0.94
C THR A 779 39.82 16.20 -1.04
N LEU A 780 39.92 17.36 -0.40
CA LEU A 780 41.10 18.23 -0.41
C LEU A 780 42.27 17.64 0.38
N ALA A 781 43.48 18.14 0.12
CA ALA A 781 44.71 17.63 0.74
C ALA A 781 44.85 17.87 2.26
N ASP A 782 43.96 18.67 2.86
CA ASP A 782 43.83 18.84 4.32
C ASP A 782 42.72 17.97 4.94
N GLY A 783 41.94 17.27 4.12
CA GLY A 783 40.84 16.40 4.51
C GLY A 783 39.45 17.05 4.48
N ALA A 784 39.31 18.30 4.02
CA ALA A 784 37.99 18.87 3.74
C ALA A 784 37.34 18.21 2.51
N VAL A 785 36.02 18.01 2.55
CA VAL A 785 35.25 17.48 1.41
C VAL A 785 34.42 18.61 0.81
N LEU A 786 34.43 18.70 -0.52
CA LEU A 786 33.63 19.62 -1.33
C LEU A 786 32.63 18.76 -2.11
N GLU A 787 31.37 18.73 -1.67
CA GLU A 787 30.39 17.73 -2.09
C GLU A 787 29.64 18.13 -3.37
N ALA A 788 29.65 17.23 -4.36
CA ALA A 788 28.76 17.22 -5.53
C ALA A 788 28.65 18.56 -6.31
N HIS A 789 29.72 19.34 -6.42
CA HIS A 789 29.71 20.56 -7.23
C HIS A 789 29.53 20.23 -8.71
N SER A 790 28.63 20.93 -9.41
CA SER A 790 28.47 20.69 -10.84
C SER A 790 29.70 21.16 -11.63
N VAL A 791 30.05 20.40 -12.66
CA VAL A 791 31.07 20.77 -13.66
C VAL A 791 30.75 22.05 -14.44
N ALA A 792 29.52 22.58 -14.30
CA ALA A 792 29.10 23.89 -14.79
C ALA A 792 29.53 25.06 -13.88
N ASP A 793 29.71 24.82 -12.59
CA ASP A 793 30.01 25.84 -11.58
C ASP A 793 31.50 25.82 -11.17
N ILE A 794 32.21 24.73 -11.49
CA ILE A 794 33.68 24.64 -11.42
C ILE A 794 34.28 25.48 -12.54
N SER A 795 34.79 26.66 -12.19
CA SER A 795 35.34 27.66 -13.10
C SER A 795 36.83 27.47 -13.34
N VAL A 796 37.33 27.86 -14.52
CA VAL A 796 38.77 27.89 -14.84
C VAL A 796 39.23 29.35 -14.90
N LEU A 797 40.25 29.67 -14.10
CA LEU A 797 40.83 31.02 -13.98
C LEU A 797 42.19 31.09 -14.68
N ASP A 798 42.45 32.17 -15.40
CA ASP A 798 43.76 32.44 -15.98
C ASP A 798 44.81 32.87 -14.92
N GLY A 799 46.06 33.05 -15.34
CA GLY A 799 47.14 33.54 -14.46
C GLY A 799 46.99 34.99 -13.97
N GLY A 800 45.94 35.71 -14.37
CA GLY A 800 45.50 37.00 -13.83
C GLY A 800 44.30 36.90 -12.87
N GLY A 801 43.63 35.75 -12.80
CA GLY A 801 42.41 35.52 -12.02
C GLY A 801 41.10 35.80 -12.77
N GLU A 802 41.13 35.88 -14.11
CA GLU A 802 39.92 36.08 -14.93
C GLU A 802 39.35 34.72 -15.37
N VAL A 803 38.02 34.55 -15.31
CA VAL A 803 37.34 33.31 -15.73
C VAL A 803 37.44 33.15 -17.25
N VAL A 804 38.03 32.04 -17.71
CA VAL A 804 38.25 31.72 -19.13
C VAL A 804 37.39 30.58 -19.67
N GLY A 805 36.64 29.90 -18.80
CA GLY A 805 35.70 28.82 -19.12
C GLY A 805 35.30 28.04 -17.86
N VAL A 806 34.53 26.97 -18.03
CA VAL A 806 34.22 25.99 -16.98
C VAL A 806 34.94 24.67 -17.24
N LEU A 807 35.02 23.78 -16.25
CA LEU A 807 35.85 22.55 -16.30
C LEU A 807 35.69 21.73 -17.60
N PHE A 808 34.46 21.56 -18.08
CA PHE A 808 34.17 20.76 -19.28
C PHE A 808 34.36 21.51 -20.62
N ASP A 809 34.62 22.83 -20.62
CA ASP A 809 35.05 23.54 -21.84
C ASP A 809 36.47 23.13 -22.28
N PHE A 810 37.24 22.52 -21.36
CA PHE A 810 38.60 22.01 -21.56
C PHE A 810 38.64 20.48 -21.74
N ALA A 811 37.48 19.84 -21.91
CA ALA A 811 37.38 18.42 -22.26
C ALA A 811 37.80 18.15 -23.72
N ASP A 812 37.70 16.90 -24.17
CA ASP A 812 38.11 16.51 -25.51
C ASP A 812 37.20 17.08 -26.62
N GLU A 813 37.76 17.41 -27.79
CA GLU A 813 37.02 18.01 -28.92
C GLU A 813 35.90 17.11 -29.49
N GLU A 814 35.97 15.79 -29.29
CA GLU A 814 34.88 14.87 -29.66
C GLU A 814 33.77 14.85 -28.59
N GLY A 815 33.99 15.36 -27.38
CA GLY A 815 33.07 15.29 -26.25
C GLY A 815 32.85 13.86 -25.73
N VAL A 816 33.89 13.02 -25.75
CA VAL A 816 33.87 11.64 -25.24
C VAL A 816 33.65 11.63 -23.72
N LEU A 817 34.39 12.44 -22.96
CA LEU A 817 34.27 12.50 -21.50
C LEU A 817 32.85 12.86 -21.04
N VAL A 818 32.27 13.89 -21.67
CA VAL A 818 30.94 14.42 -21.36
C VAL A 818 29.83 13.40 -21.65
N ARG A 819 29.94 12.67 -22.77
CA ARG A 819 29.01 11.61 -23.14
C ARG A 819 29.18 10.36 -22.30
N ALA A 820 30.39 10.09 -21.82
CA ALA A 820 30.63 9.01 -20.86
C ALA A 820 29.98 9.29 -19.50
N GLY A 821 30.12 10.52 -18.99
CA GLY A 821 29.43 10.94 -17.76
C GLY A 821 27.90 10.94 -17.90
N TRP A 822 27.35 11.28 -19.06
CA TRP A 822 25.92 11.08 -19.35
C TRP A 822 25.54 9.59 -19.34
N ASN A 823 26.27 8.74 -20.07
CA ASN A 823 25.98 7.31 -20.18
C ASN A 823 26.10 6.56 -18.84
N TRP A 824 27.03 6.97 -17.97
CA TRP A 824 27.16 6.43 -16.62
C TRP A 824 25.92 6.77 -15.79
N ASN A 825 25.61 8.07 -15.67
CA ASN A 825 24.42 8.54 -14.95
C ASN A 825 23.12 7.91 -15.47
N LEU A 826 23.01 7.67 -16.79
CA LEU A 826 21.81 7.08 -17.41
C LEU A 826 21.51 5.68 -16.85
N VAL A 827 22.55 4.86 -16.66
CA VAL A 827 22.41 3.46 -16.27
C VAL A 827 22.54 3.25 -14.76
N THR A 828 23.05 4.23 -13.99
CA THR A 828 22.94 4.24 -12.52
C THR A 828 21.58 4.75 -12.05
N ASN A 829 21.10 5.87 -12.62
CA ASN A 829 19.81 6.50 -12.27
C ASN A 829 18.60 5.66 -12.69
N ASP A 830 18.83 4.61 -13.49
CA ASP A 830 17.86 3.56 -13.81
C ASP A 830 17.48 2.73 -12.56
N GLY A 831 18.38 2.61 -11.57
CA GLY A 831 18.14 1.91 -10.30
C GLY A 831 18.05 0.38 -10.39
N SER A 832 17.61 -0.18 -11.52
CA SER A 832 17.44 -1.63 -11.70
C SER A 832 18.77 -2.40 -11.75
N LYS A 833 19.90 -1.68 -11.83
CA LYS A 833 21.26 -2.22 -12.00
C LYS A 833 21.34 -3.13 -13.22
N GLY A 834 20.75 -2.67 -14.32
CA GLY A 834 20.73 -3.32 -15.63
C GLY A 834 19.59 -4.32 -15.86
N VAL A 835 18.73 -4.61 -14.87
CA VAL A 835 17.62 -5.58 -15.01
C VAL A 835 16.57 -5.13 -16.04
N HIS A 836 16.28 -3.83 -16.19
CA HIS A 836 15.32 -3.34 -17.19
C HIS A 836 15.70 -3.71 -18.63
N TYR A 837 16.97 -3.58 -19.02
CA TYR A 837 17.44 -4.03 -20.34
C TYR A 837 18.92 -4.47 -20.33
N PRO A 838 19.23 -5.72 -19.92
CA PRO A 838 20.60 -6.15 -19.63
C PRO A 838 21.57 -6.03 -20.81
N SER A 839 21.14 -6.36 -22.03
CA SER A 839 22.00 -6.32 -23.21
C SER A 839 22.25 -4.91 -23.75
N PHE A 840 21.30 -3.98 -23.57
CA PHE A 840 21.50 -2.57 -23.90
C PHE A 840 22.49 -1.93 -22.93
N VAL A 841 22.27 -2.07 -21.62
CA VAL A 841 23.16 -1.54 -20.58
C VAL A 841 24.58 -2.13 -20.70
N THR A 842 24.70 -3.43 -20.96
CA THR A 842 26.01 -4.07 -21.23
C THR A 842 26.71 -3.46 -22.46
N ASN A 843 25.96 -3.14 -23.53
CA ASN A 843 26.54 -2.51 -24.72
C ASN A 843 26.94 -1.06 -24.44
N VAL A 844 26.07 -0.26 -23.80
CA VAL A 844 26.35 1.13 -23.40
C VAL A 844 27.63 1.21 -22.57
N LEU A 845 27.73 0.42 -21.50
CA LEU A 845 28.93 0.36 -20.67
C LEU A 845 30.16 -0.09 -21.48
N SER A 846 30.06 -1.16 -22.27
CA SER A 846 31.18 -1.70 -23.07
C SER A 846 31.73 -0.71 -24.11
N GLN A 847 30.86 -0.04 -24.89
CA GLN A 847 31.31 0.96 -25.86
C GLN A 847 31.88 2.20 -25.15
N THR A 848 31.23 2.67 -24.08
CA THR A 848 31.68 3.86 -23.33
C THR A 848 33.04 3.61 -22.67
N ILE A 849 33.24 2.45 -22.02
CA ILE A 849 34.54 2.04 -21.46
C ILE A 849 35.60 1.96 -22.56
N THR A 850 35.26 1.45 -23.74
CA THR A 850 36.19 1.40 -24.88
C THR A 850 36.63 2.81 -25.29
N ARG A 851 35.70 3.75 -25.48
CA ARG A 851 36.02 5.14 -25.85
C ARG A 851 36.77 5.88 -24.73
N MET A 852 36.45 5.62 -23.47
CA MET A 852 37.17 6.19 -22.34
C MET A 852 38.60 5.65 -22.20
N LYS A 853 38.87 4.40 -22.59
CA LYS A 853 40.24 3.85 -22.66
C LYS A 853 41.04 4.42 -23.83
N GLU A 854 40.40 4.64 -24.98
CA GLU A 854 40.99 5.38 -26.11
C GLU A 854 41.38 6.80 -25.71
N LEU A 855 40.52 7.51 -24.96
CA LEU A 855 40.77 8.87 -24.46
C LEU A 855 41.88 8.92 -23.39
N THR A 856 41.80 8.07 -22.36
CA THR A 856 42.66 8.14 -21.17
C THR A 856 43.99 7.38 -21.29
N GLY A 857 44.16 6.58 -22.35
CA GLY A 857 45.37 5.82 -22.64
C GLY A 857 45.59 4.59 -21.74
N GLN A 858 44.50 3.89 -21.40
CA GLN A 858 44.46 2.76 -20.45
C GLN A 858 44.37 1.38 -21.13
#